data_AF-A0A935F552-F1
#
_entry.id   AF-A0A935F552-F1
#
_cell.length_a   1.000
_cell.length_b   1.000
_cell.length_c   1.000
_cell.angle_alpha   90.00
_cell.angle_beta   90.00
_cell.angle_gamma   90.00
#
_symmetry.space_group_name_H-M   'P 1'
#
loop_
_entity.id
_entity.type
_entity.pdbx_description
1 polymer ?
#
loop_
_entity_poly.entity_id
_entity_poly.type
_entity_poly.pdbx_seq_one_letter_code
_entity_poly.pdbx_strand_id
1 'polypeptide(L)'
;MANPIRIAIAGAGGRMGQVLIASVLAAPDLTLAAALDVPGASSCGHDAGAPMGRATGVVVGADVDEALARSDVLIDFTRPEGTLAHAAACARRGVALVAGTTGLTPAHKAELATQARTVPIVHAPNMSVGVNVLADLVARAARALGAGYDIEVVEMHHRHKVDAPSGTALMLGEAAASGAGIDLATQGVYAREGVTGERKAGTIGFATLRGGDVVGEHTVLFAGTGERVELTHRATSRQMFADGALRAARFVAALRTEQRRRSATARRAGGGGPGEARGSTTAVAIAGGRRTARAGCRARRRCVGEGPRRRRRRGSTTRGCDRRRRPTRIATSRAGCPKRPRRRCVGEGPRRLRRGSTTRGCARRRAADTHCLVTRRLSEEAAASLRRRGAPEAKTKGIDDARLRSPPAADARRFAPGRPYQEAAAGATGCRPGPKSGRIHGLGGGEPERPGAPASHVRRPFRTRSPARPRRRAAMTDSKLFPPRTPAILALADGTVFHGRSIGAAGQSSGEVVFNTAMTGYQEILTDPSYAGQIITFTNPHIGNVGVTHEDAESRSIYAAGLVIRDLPSLASNWRSEGDLASWLAAAGVVGIADLDTRRLTRVLRDRGAQNGCIVAAPSIGTMEVEQALAAAREAPSMAGRDLAKVVSTTSPYEWTASTWALGPGYRPAPPARHTVVAYDFGVKHNILRMLVERGCRVHVVPAQTPARDVLALKPDGVFLSNGPGDPEPCDYAIGAIREIVGAGVPTFGICLGHQLLGLAAGARTIKMKFGHHGANHPVLDLDTGQVMITSQNHGFAVDASSLPANVRVTHVSLFDRSLQGIAYTDRPAFSFQGHPEASPGPHDVGPLFDRFVKAMESPR
;
A
#
# COMPACT_ATOMS: atom_id res chain seq x y z
N MET A 1 4.62 -25.85 -25.83
CA MET A 1 5.32 -25.28 -24.65
C MET A 1 6.82 -25.33 -24.93
N ALA A 2 7.62 -24.40 -24.38
CA ALA A 2 9.08 -24.49 -24.52
C ALA A 2 9.63 -25.60 -23.62
N ASN A 3 10.72 -26.27 -24.02
CA ASN A 3 11.38 -27.25 -23.15
C ASN A 3 11.94 -26.54 -21.90
N PRO A 4 11.77 -27.12 -20.69
CA PRO A 4 12.26 -26.52 -19.46
C PRO A 4 13.80 -26.48 -19.43
N ILE A 5 14.34 -25.50 -18.71
CA ILE A 5 15.80 -25.29 -18.61
C ILE A 5 16.38 -26.33 -17.64
N ARG A 6 17.33 -27.14 -18.12
CA ARG A 6 17.98 -28.18 -17.33
C ARG A 6 19.07 -27.58 -16.43
N ILE A 7 18.94 -27.73 -15.12
CA ILE A 7 19.81 -27.14 -14.11
C ILE A 7 20.67 -28.22 -13.45
N ALA A 8 21.98 -28.00 -13.41
CA ALA A 8 22.88 -28.65 -12.47
C ALA A 8 23.10 -27.75 -11.23
N ILE A 9 23.25 -28.36 -10.04
CA ILE A 9 23.56 -27.64 -8.80
C ILE A 9 24.84 -28.22 -8.19
N ALA A 10 25.87 -27.39 -8.00
CA ALA A 10 27.09 -27.74 -7.28
C ALA A 10 27.08 -27.24 -5.82
N GLY A 11 27.51 -28.11 -4.91
CA GLY A 11 27.36 -27.94 -3.46
C GLY A 11 26.01 -28.42 -2.95
N ALA A 12 25.48 -29.51 -3.52
CA ALA A 12 24.12 -30.01 -3.31
C ALA A 12 23.79 -30.37 -1.85
N GLY A 13 24.74 -30.93 -1.08
CA GLY A 13 24.58 -31.20 0.35
C GLY A 13 24.67 -29.97 1.24
N GLY A 14 25.11 -28.82 0.70
CA GLY A 14 25.19 -27.56 1.43
C GLY A 14 23.81 -26.94 1.69
N ARG A 15 23.70 -26.14 2.76
CA ARG A 15 22.45 -25.43 3.13
C ARG A 15 21.86 -24.60 1.99
N MET A 16 22.68 -23.99 1.15
CA MET A 16 22.20 -23.27 -0.04
C MET A 16 21.84 -24.21 -1.20
N GLY A 17 22.58 -25.31 -1.40
CA GLY A 17 22.28 -26.34 -2.39
C GLY A 17 20.88 -26.94 -2.20
N GLN A 18 20.53 -27.28 -0.96
CA GLN A 18 19.20 -27.80 -0.61
C GLN A 18 18.06 -26.79 -0.89
N VAL A 19 18.26 -25.51 -0.60
CA VAL A 19 17.27 -24.46 -0.95
C VAL A 19 17.16 -24.31 -2.47
N LEU A 20 18.28 -24.35 -3.21
CA LEU A 20 18.27 -24.29 -4.68
C LEU A 20 17.54 -25.49 -5.31
N ILE A 21 17.77 -26.71 -4.78
CA ILE A 21 17.08 -27.93 -5.22
C ILE A 21 15.57 -27.77 -5.03
N ALA A 22 15.13 -27.35 -3.84
CA ALA A 22 13.71 -27.10 -3.56
C ALA A 22 13.11 -26.05 -4.51
N SER A 23 13.83 -24.94 -4.75
CA SER A 23 13.40 -23.87 -5.67
C SER A 23 13.29 -24.33 -7.12
N VAL A 24 14.22 -25.16 -7.61
CA VAL A 24 14.16 -25.72 -8.97
C VAL A 24 12.98 -26.68 -9.11
N LEU A 25 12.71 -27.51 -8.10
CA LEU A 25 11.56 -28.45 -8.08
C LEU A 25 10.19 -27.75 -7.92
N ALA A 26 10.17 -26.47 -7.58
CA ALA A 26 8.98 -25.62 -7.49
C ALA A 26 8.76 -24.75 -8.74
N ALA A 27 9.76 -24.64 -9.62
CA ALA A 27 9.72 -23.79 -10.81
C ALA A 27 9.30 -24.59 -12.06
N PRO A 28 8.12 -24.32 -12.66
CA PRO A 28 7.58 -25.14 -13.76
C PRO A 28 8.36 -24.99 -15.09
N ASP A 29 9.22 -23.97 -15.21
CA ASP A 29 10.06 -23.70 -16.37
C ASP A 29 11.48 -24.27 -16.24
N LEU A 30 11.82 -24.87 -15.09
CA LEU A 30 13.13 -25.45 -14.80
C LEU A 30 13.02 -26.97 -14.57
N THR A 31 14.13 -27.68 -14.65
CA THR A 31 14.20 -29.10 -14.29
C THR A 31 15.57 -29.40 -13.67
N LEU A 32 15.58 -30.07 -12.52
CA LEU A 32 16.82 -30.56 -11.92
C LEU A 32 17.34 -31.71 -12.77
N ALA A 33 18.51 -31.53 -13.39
CA ALA A 33 19.11 -32.50 -14.30
C ALA A 33 20.37 -33.17 -13.74
N ALA A 34 21.04 -32.52 -12.78
CA ALA A 34 22.13 -33.09 -12.02
C ALA A 34 22.32 -32.38 -10.67
N ALA A 35 22.89 -33.10 -9.71
CA ALA A 35 23.33 -32.56 -8.43
C ALA A 35 24.77 -33.02 -8.16
N LEU A 36 25.61 -32.11 -7.68
CA LEU A 36 27.05 -32.31 -7.49
C LEU A 36 27.46 -31.93 -6.07
N ASP A 37 28.37 -32.71 -5.51
CA ASP A 37 29.11 -32.35 -4.30
C ASP A 37 30.58 -32.79 -4.41
N VAL A 38 31.40 -32.44 -3.42
CA VAL A 38 32.82 -32.83 -3.41
C VAL A 38 32.98 -34.36 -3.30
N PRO A 39 34.00 -34.97 -3.93
CA PRO A 39 34.28 -36.40 -3.78
C PRO A 39 34.36 -36.82 -2.30
N GLY A 40 33.62 -37.87 -1.93
CA GLY A 40 33.54 -38.35 -0.55
C GLY A 40 32.59 -37.59 0.38
N ALA A 41 31.83 -36.59 -0.09
CA ALA A 41 30.78 -35.98 0.72
C ALA A 41 29.68 -36.98 1.08
N SER A 42 29.10 -36.86 2.29
CA SER A 42 28.02 -37.74 2.76
C SER A 42 26.71 -37.62 1.96
N SER A 43 26.58 -36.57 1.15
CA SER A 43 25.48 -36.36 0.19
C SER A 43 25.61 -37.24 -1.05
N CYS A 44 26.83 -37.61 -1.46
CA CYS A 44 27.08 -38.39 -2.67
C CYS A 44 26.43 -39.78 -2.58
N GLY A 45 25.96 -40.30 -3.73
CA GLY A 45 25.28 -41.59 -3.83
C GLY A 45 23.83 -41.61 -3.33
N HIS A 46 23.33 -40.51 -2.76
CA HIS A 46 21.95 -40.37 -2.29
C HIS A 46 21.12 -39.47 -3.23
N ASP A 47 19.79 -39.58 -3.17
CA ASP A 47 18.88 -38.69 -3.91
C ASP A 47 19.01 -37.24 -3.40
N ALA A 48 19.11 -36.28 -4.32
CA ALA A 48 19.34 -34.86 -4.02
C ALA A 48 18.27 -34.23 -3.12
N GLY A 49 17.04 -34.75 -3.11
CA GLY A 49 15.94 -34.33 -2.25
C GLY A 49 15.68 -35.24 -1.04
N ALA A 50 16.51 -36.25 -0.78
CA ALA A 50 16.43 -37.03 0.45
C ALA A 50 16.46 -36.17 1.74
N PRO A 51 17.29 -35.11 1.86
CA PRO A 51 17.29 -34.26 3.06
C PRO A 51 16.02 -33.41 3.25
N MET A 52 15.17 -33.29 2.22
CA MET A 52 13.86 -32.62 2.27
C MET A 52 12.68 -33.60 2.20
N GLY A 53 12.93 -34.91 2.34
CA GLY A 53 11.89 -35.95 2.32
C GLY A 53 11.15 -36.10 0.99
N ARG A 54 11.75 -35.66 -0.13
CA ARG A 54 11.14 -35.68 -1.47
C ARG A 54 12.08 -36.32 -2.48
N ALA A 55 11.70 -37.47 -3.03
CA ALA A 55 12.45 -38.08 -4.12
C ALA A 55 12.50 -37.15 -5.35
N THR A 56 13.67 -37.04 -5.97
CA THR A 56 13.93 -36.24 -7.17
C THR A 56 14.28 -37.10 -8.38
N GLY A 57 14.74 -38.33 -8.15
CA GLY A 57 15.31 -39.18 -9.20
C GLY A 57 16.72 -38.75 -9.64
N VAL A 58 17.31 -37.75 -8.98
CA VAL A 58 18.65 -37.23 -9.27
C VAL A 58 19.58 -37.60 -8.12
N VAL A 59 20.47 -38.55 -8.36
CA VAL A 59 21.52 -38.92 -7.40
C VAL A 59 22.61 -37.86 -7.39
N VAL A 60 23.08 -37.48 -6.21
CA VAL A 60 24.22 -36.55 -6.06
C VAL A 60 25.51 -37.27 -6.46
N GLY A 61 26.17 -36.76 -7.50
CA GLY A 61 27.44 -37.27 -8.01
C GLY A 61 28.63 -36.38 -7.64
N ALA A 62 29.82 -36.81 -8.06
CA ALA A 62 31.06 -36.03 -7.94
C ALA A 62 31.71 -35.71 -9.31
N ASP A 63 31.23 -36.30 -10.42
CA ASP A 63 31.72 -36.04 -11.77
C ASP A 63 31.01 -34.82 -12.38
N VAL A 64 31.73 -33.70 -12.46
CA VAL A 64 31.24 -32.45 -13.07
C VAL A 64 30.95 -32.60 -14.57
N ASP A 65 31.73 -33.38 -15.30
CA ASP A 65 31.58 -33.55 -16.75
C ASP A 65 30.33 -34.40 -17.08
N GLU A 66 29.99 -35.40 -16.27
CA GLU A 66 28.72 -36.17 -16.36
C GLU A 66 27.49 -35.29 -16.07
N ALA A 67 27.56 -34.47 -15.01
CA ALA A 67 26.49 -33.55 -14.64
C ALA A 67 26.25 -32.46 -15.70
N LEU A 68 27.33 -31.90 -16.27
CA LEU A 68 27.25 -30.88 -17.32
C LEU A 68 26.68 -31.44 -18.64
N ALA A 69 26.95 -32.70 -18.99
CA ALA A 69 26.41 -33.33 -20.21
C ALA A 69 24.88 -33.32 -20.26
N ARG A 70 24.21 -33.40 -19.10
CA ARG A 70 22.74 -33.40 -18.96
C ARG A 70 22.13 -32.00 -18.81
N SER A 71 22.94 -30.94 -18.78
CA SER A 71 22.52 -29.63 -18.24
C SER A 71 22.68 -28.46 -19.23
N ASP A 72 21.89 -27.41 -19.00
CA ASP A 72 21.95 -26.16 -19.77
C ASP A 72 22.57 -25.00 -19.00
N VAL A 73 22.45 -25.03 -17.67
CA VAL A 73 23.09 -24.11 -16.72
C VAL A 73 23.60 -24.89 -15.49
N LEU A 74 24.80 -24.56 -15.02
CA LEU A 74 25.28 -24.92 -13.69
C LEU A 74 25.07 -23.74 -12.73
N ILE A 75 24.46 -24.00 -11.57
CA ILE A 75 24.42 -23.08 -10.43
C ILE A 75 25.42 -23.58 -9.39
N ASP A 76 26.35 -22.72 -8.99
CA ASP A 76 27.49 -23.06 -8.14
C ASP A 76 27.58 -22.15 -6.91
N PHE A 77 27.60 -22.76 -5.73
CA PHE A 77 27.82 -22.11 -4.43
C PHE A 77 28.93 -22.83 -3.63
N THR A 78 29.89 -23.44 -4.31
CA THR A 78 31.03 -24.15 -3.70
C THR A 78 32.15 -23.19 -3.26
N ARG A 79 33.34 -23.72 -2.97
CA ARG A 79 34.52 -22.94 -2.57
C ARG A 79 35.22 -22.34 -3.80
N PRO A 80 36.02 -21.27 -3.66
CA PRO A 80 36.70 -20.60 -4.78
C PRO A 80 37.40 -21.54 -5.76
N GLU A 81 38.10 -22.55 -5.26
CA GLU A 81 38.88 -23.51 -6.05
C GLU A 81 37.96 -24.40 -6.89
N GLY A 82 36.84 -24.85 -6.32
CA GLY A 82 35.80 -25.60 -7.01
C GLY A 82 35.16 -24.77 -8.14
N THR A 83 34.83 -23.51 -7.86
CA THR A 83 34.19 -22.62 -8.84
C THR A 83 35.06 -22.31 -10.06
N LEU A 84 36.38 -22.23 -9.91
CA LEU A 84 37.28 -22.09 -11.07
C LEU A 84 37.31 -23.37 -11.90
N ALA A 85 37.42 -24.54 -11.27
CA ALA A 85 37.35 -25.83 -11.95
C ALA A 85 36.01 -26.05 -12.69
N HIS A 86 34.89 -25.69 -12.05
CA HIS A 86 33.56 -25.72 -12.64
C HIS A 86 33.43 -24.74 -13.81
N ALA A 87 33.96 -23.52 -13.71
CA ALA A 87 33.94 -22.54 -14.79
C ALA A 87 34.72 -23.02 -16.03
N ALA A 88 35.88 -23.64 -15.82
CA ALA A 88 36.64 -24.28 -16.90
C ALA A 88 35.88 -25.46 -17.52
N ALA A 89 35.21 -26.29 -16.72
CA ALA A 89 34.39 -27.40 -17.23
C ALA A 89 33.16 -26.90 -18.03
N CYS A 90 32.45 -25.90 -17.52
CA CYS A 90 31.36 -25.21 -18.22
C CYS A 90 31.81 -24.64 -19.57
N ALA A 91 32.96 -23.98 -19.61
CA ALA A 91 33.57 -23.45 -20.83
C ALA A 91 33.88 -24.55 -21.86
N ARG A 92 34.49 -25.68 -21.43
CA ARG A 92 34.75 -26.84 -22.32
C ARG A 92 33.48 -27.46 -22.88
N ARG A 93 32.43 -27.59 -22.07
CA ARG A 93 31.16 -28.25 -22.44
C ARG A 93 30.12 -27.32 -23.09
N GLY A 94 30.38 -26.01 -23.13
CA GLY A 94 29.43 -25.02 -23.64
C GLY A 94 28.16 -24.93 -22.77
N VAL A 95 28.29 -25.03 -21.46
CA VAL A 95 27.22 -24.88 -20.45
C VAL A 95 27.36 -23.51 -19.77
N ALA A 96 26.25 -22.84 -19.49
CA ALA A 96 26.29 -21.54 -18.83
C ALA A 96 26.49 -21.67 -17.30
N LEU A 97 27.06 -20.64 -16.65
CA LEU A 97 27.36 -20.68 -15.22
C LEU A 97 26.69 -19.53 -14.44
N VAL A 98 26.15 -19.86 -13.27
CA VAL A 98 25.77 -18.91 -12.22
C VAL A 98 26.62 -19.21 -10.99
N ALA A 99 27.58 -18.33 -10.68
CA ALA A 99 28.49 -18.48 -9.55
C ALA A 99 28.10 -17.55 -8.39
N GLY A 100 27.59 -18.14 -7.30
CA GLY A 100 27.26 -17.48 -6.03
C GLY A 100 28.43 -17.43 -5.03
N THR A 101 29.61 -17.90 -5.43
CA THR A 101 30.78 -18.09 -4.56
C THR A 101 31.36 -16.76 -4.08
N THR A 102 31.44 -16.61 -2.75
CA THR A 102 32.08 -15.50 -2.03
C THR A 102 33.60 -15.69 -1.92
N GLY A 103 34.35 -14.61 -1.67
CA GLY A 103 35.78 -14.69 -1.36
C GLY A 103 36.71 -14.89 -2.57
N LEU A 104 36.23 -14.67 -3.79
CA LEU A 104 37.07 -14.70 -4.99
C LEU A 104 38.06 -13.53 -5.01
N THR A 105 39.36 -13.84 -5.10
CA THR A 105 40.44 -12.86 -5.27
C THR A 105 40.33 -12.14 -6.62
N PRO A 106 41.00 -10.99 -6.82
CA PRO A 106 41.07 -10.34 -8.14
C PRO A 106 41.59 -11.26 -9.25
N ALA A 107 42.52 -12.16 -8.94
CA ALA A 107 43.02 -13.18 -9.87
C ALA A 107 41.90 -14.19 -10.26
N HIS A 108 41.16 -14.72 -9.28
CA HIS A 108 40.04 -15.62 -9.54
C HIS A 108 38.94 -14.93 -10.37
N LYS A 109 38.64 -13.65 -10.10
CA LYS A 109 37.69 -12.84 -10.89
C LYS A 109 38.17 -12.67 -12.34
N ALA A 110 39.48 -12.50 -12.57
CA ALA A 110 40.06 -12.39 -13.92
C ALA A 110 40.04 -13.73 -14.69
N GLU A 111 40.25 -14.85 -14.00
CA GLU A 111 40.11 -16.18 -14.60
C GLU A 111 38.65 -16.49 -14.99
N LEU A 112 37.68 -16.20 -14.12
CA LEU A 112 36.26 -16.27 -14.48
C LEU A 112 35.93 -15.38 -15.68
N ALA A 113 36.47 -14.17 -15.76
CA ALA A 113 36.29 -13.28 -16.91
C ALA A 113 36.94 -13.81 -18.21
N THR A 114 37.91 -14.72 -18.11
CA THR A 114 38.50 -15.42 -19.25
C THR A 114 37.57 -16.53 -19.74
N GLN A 115 37.02 -17.36 -18.84
CA GLN A 115 36.02 -18.38 -19.18
C GLN A 115 34.70 -17.75 -19.70
N ALA A 116 34.33 -16.57 -19.17
CA ALA A 116 33.16 -15.81 -19.62
C ALA A 116 33.26 -15.28 -21.07
N ARG A 117 34.39 -15.47 -21.77
CA ARG A 117 34.50 -15.20 -23.20
C ARG A 117 33.82 -16.28 -24.04
N THR A 118 33.84 -17.54 -23.60
CA THR A 118 33.36 -18.71 -24.35
C THR A 118 31.94 -19.12 -23.98
N VAL A 119 31.53 -18.94 -22.72
CA VAL A 119 30.18 -19.24 -22.22
C VAL A 119 29.59 -18.08 -21.42
N PRO A 120 28.25 -17.91 -21.36
CA PRO A 120 27.63 -16.92 -20.49
C PRO A 120 27.87 -17.27 -19.01
N ILE A 121 28.42 -16.33 -18.26
CA ILE A 121 28.66 -16.44 -16.81
C ILE A 121 28.07 -15.23 -16.10
N VAL A 122 27.32 -15.48 -15.02
CA VAL A 122 26.98 -14.47 -14.01
C VAL A 122 27.71 -14.83 -12.73
N HIS A 123 28.49 -13.89 -12.19
CA HIS A 123 29.06 -13.98 -10.85
C HIS A 123 28.48 -12.86 -9.98
N ALA A 124 28.01 -13.23 -8.79
CA ALA A 124 27.65 -12.27 -7.75
C ALA A 124 27.98 -12.87 -6.37
N PRO A 125 28.74 -12.18 -5.51
CA PRO A 125 29.05 -12.66 -4.15
C PRO A 125 27.81 -12.65 -3.23
N ASN A 126 26.72 -12.03 -3.65
CA ASN A 126 25.40 -12.15 -3.05
C ASN A 126 24.36 -12.21 -4.17
N MET A 127 23.52 -13.25 -4.19
CA MET A 127 22.49 -13.44 -5.22
C MET A 127 21.18 -12.69 -4.95
N SER A 128 21.05 -11.98 -3.82
CA SER A 128 19.90 -11.10 -3.57
C SER A 128 19.87 -9.97 -4.60
N VAL A 129 18.78 -9.89 -5.38
CA VAL A 129 18.50 -8.74 -6.25
C VAL A 129 18.50 -7.44 -5.45
N GLY A 130 17.94 -7.46 -4.23
CA GLY A 130 17.89 -6.29 -3.35
C GLY A 130 19.28 -5.79 -2.92
N VAL A 131 20.21 -6.69 -2.60
CA VAL A 131 21.60 -6.32 -2.27
C VAL A 131 22.34 -5.75 -3.47
N ASN A 132 22.15 -6.33 -4.66
CA ASN A 132 22.79 -5.82 -5.88
C ASN A 132 22.26 -4.43 -6.27
N VAL A 133 20.95 -4.18 -6.08
CA VAL A 133 20.36 -2.84 -6.24
C VAL A 133 20.90 -1.87 -5.16
N LEU A 134 20.99 -2.31 -3.90
CA LEU A 134 21.57 -1.51 -2.81
C LEU A 134 23.01 -1.09 -3.14
N ALA A 135 23.84 -2.00 -3.67
CA ALA A 135 25.22 -1.68 -4.06
C ALA A 135 25.29 -0.61 -5.16
N ASP A 136 24.43 -0.67 -6.18
CA ASP A 136 24.37 0.38 -7.22
C ASP A 136 23.89 1.73 -6.63
N LEU A 137 22.90 1.71 -5.73
CA LEU A 137 22.44 2.91 -5.01
C LEU A 137 23.52 3.51 -4.13
N VAL A 138 24.28 2.68 -3.40
CA VAL A 138 25.42 3.10 -2.55
C VAL A 138 26.53 3.73 -3.39
N ALA A 139 26.89 3.13 -4.53
CA ALA A 139 27.88 3.70 -5.45
C ALA A 139 27.44 5.04 -6.07
N ARG A 140 26.13 5.23 -6.27
CA ARG A 140 25.56 6.52 -6.74
C ARG A 140 25.50 7.56 -5.62
N ALA A 141 25.07 7.17 -4.43
CA ALA A 141 24.99 8.04 -3.26
C ALA A 141 26.38 8.56 -2.88
N ALA A 142 27.37 7.69 -2.76
CA ALA A 142 28.77 8.07 -2.48
C ALA A 142 29.33 9.07 -3.51
N ARG A 143 28.95 8.93 -4.79
CA ARG A 143 29.34 9.88 -5.85
C ARG A 143 28.61 11.22 -5.77
N ALA A 144 27.33 11.21 -5.41
CA ALA A 144 26.48 12.40 -5.40
C ALA A 144 26.68 13.26 -4.15
N LEU A 145 26.87 12.63 -2.99
CA LEU A 145 27.07 13.27 -1.69
C LEU A 145 28.51 13.78 -1.52
N GLY A 146 29.49 13.09 -2.13
CA GLY A 146 30.88 13.54 -2.16
C GLY A 146 31.60 13.46 -0.81
N ALA A 147 32.75 14.13 -0.71
CA ALA A 147 33.67 14.00 0.43
C ALA A 147 33.21 14.68 1.74
N GLY A 148 32.04 15.35 1.74
CA GLY A 148 31.47 16.00 2.92
C GLY A 148 30.69 15.07 3.85
N TYR A 149 30.57 13.78 3.51
CA TYR A 149 29.86 12.78 4.31
C TYR A 149 30.79 11.64 4.70
N ASP A 150 30.77 11.27 5.98
CA ASP A 150 31.42 10.07 6.48
C ASP A 150 30.60 8.83 6.10
N ILE A 151 31.28 7.79 5.60
CA ILE A 151 30.64 6.56 5.11
C ILE A 151 30.84 5.42 6.11
N GLU A 152 29.76 4.87 6.64
CA GLU A 152 29.80 3.73 7.58
C GLU A 152 29.01 2.54 7.02
N VAL A 153 29.59 1.34 7.05
CA VAL A 153 28.91 0.09 6.71
C VAL A 153 28.64 -0.69 8.00
N VAL A 154 27.40 -0.67 8.46
CA VAL A 154 26.95 -1.44 9.62
C VAL A 154 26.32 -2.74 9.12
N GLU A 155 26.69 -3.87 9.70
CA GLU A 155 26.06 -5.16 9.38
C GLU A 155 25.75 -6.03 10.60
N MET A 156 24.70 -6.86 10.48
CA MET A 156 24.33 -7.84 11.49
C MET A 156 24.03 -9.21 10.87
N HIS A 157 24.57 -10.27 11.47
CA HIS A 157 24.28 -11.67 11.12
C HIS A 157 24.13 -12.53 12.36
N HIS A 158 23.60 -13.74 12.18
CA HIS A 158 23.50 -14.77 13.19
C HIS A 158 24.84 -15.06 13.88
N ARG A 159 24.76 -15.51 15.15
CA ARG A 159 25.93 -15.76 16.02
C ARG A 159 27.04 -16.65 15.42
N HIS A 160 26.71 -17.54 14.49
CA HIS A 160 27.66 -18.49 13.85
C HIS A 160 28.27 -18.01 12.52
N LYS A 161 28.22 -16.71 12.19
CA LYS A 161 28.76 -16.16 10.94
C LYS A 161 30.25 -15.81 11.13
N VAL A 162 31.13 -16.56 10.48
CA VAL A 162 32.59 -16.61 10.74
C VAL A 162 33.35 -15.42 10.15
N ASP A 163 33.04 -15.04 8.91
CA ASP A 163 33.60 -13.87 8.23
C ASP A 163 33.09 -12.57 8.88
N ALA A 164 33.98 -11.62 9.14
CA ALA A 164 33.70 -10.32 9.74
C ALA A 164 34.70 -9.25 9.21
N PRO A 165 34.25 -8.21 8.48
CA PRO A 165 32.88 -8.03 7.95
C PRO A 165 32.47 -9.16 7.00
N SER A 166 31.18 -9.35 6.76
CA SER A 166 30.76 -10.34 5.77
C SER A 166 31.17 -9.92 4.35
N GLY A 167 31.24 -10.91 3.45
CA GLY A 167 31.44 -10.64 2.02
C GLY A 167 30.39 -9.69 1.39
N THR A 168 29.22 -9.51 2.01
CA THR A 168 28.22 -8.53 1.56
C THR A 168 28.50 -7.12 2.09
N ALA A 169 28.97 -6.97 3.34
CA ALA A 169 29.45 -5.67 3.80
C ALA A 169 30.65 -5.20 2.98
N LEU A 170 31.61 -6.10 2.70
CA LEU A 170 32.75 -5.79 1.82
C LEU A 170 32.29 -5.36 0.43
N MET A 171 31.31 -6.05 -0.19
CA MET A 171 30.72 -5.63 -1.47
C MET A 171 30.10 -4.22 -1.43
N LEU A 172 29.44 -3.86 -0.34
CA LEU A 172 28.87 -2.52 -0.16
C LEU A 172 29.95 -1.45 0.08
N GLY A 173 31.02 -1.79 0.81
CA GLY A 173 32.20 -0.95 0.94
C GLY A 173 32.94 -0.74 -0.39
N GLU A 174 33.11 -1.79 -1.21
CA GLU A 174 33.69 -1.71 -2.56
C GLU A 174 32.84 -0.77 -3.44
N ALA A 175 31.51 -0.87 -3.36
CA ALA A 175 30.60 0.00 -4.08
C ALA A 175 30.70 1.46 -3.63
N ALA A 176 30.74 1.72 -2.32
CA ALA A 176 30.91 3.06 -1.75
C ALA A 176 32.27 3.67 -2.16
N ALA A 177 33.35 2.91 -2.05
CA ALA A 177 34.70 3.33 -2.46
C ALA A 177 34.76 3.69 -3.95
N SER A 178 34.18 2.85 -4.82
CA SER A 178 34.07 3.09 -6.27
C SER A 178 33.22 4.32 -6.62
N GLY A 179 32.20 4.62 -5.80
CA GLY A 179 31.38 5.82 -5.92
C GLY A 179 32.11 7.10 -5.52
N ALA A 180 32.77 7.08 -4.36
CA ALA A 180 33.55 8.20 -3.81
C ALA A 180 34.91 8.41 -4.54
N GLY A 181 35.38 7.45 -5.34
CA GLY A 181 36.63 7.55 -6.08
C GLY A 181 37.88 7.24 -5.26
N ILE A 182 37.73 6.44 -4.19
CA ILE A 182 38.80 6.04 -3.26
C ILE A 182 39.07 4.54 -3.33
N ASP A 183 40.19 4.11 -2.77
CA ASP A 183 40.55 2.70 -2.65
C ASP A 183 40.20 2.16 -1.24
N LEU A 184 39.36 1.13 -1.19
CA LEU A 184 38.93 0.49 0.04
C LEU A 184 40.10 -0.20 0.78
N ALA A 185 41.13 -0.68 0.06
CA ALA A 185 42.27 -1.35 0.67
C ALA A 185 43.13 -0.38 1.52
N THR A 186 43.09 0.92 1.22
CA THR A 186 43.86 1.95 1.96
C THR A 186 42.99 2.88 2.83
N GLN A 187 41.69 2.99 2.57
CA GLN A 187 40.76 3.84 3.33
C GLN A 187 39.71 3.08 4.17
N GLY A 188 39.69 1.74 4.14
CA GLY A 188 38.83 0.91 4.98
C GLY A 188 39.28 0.88 6.45
N VAL A 189 38.33 1.04 7.37
CA VAL A 189 38.55 1.03 8.83
C VAL A 189 37.63 0.00 9.47
N TYR A 190 38.21 -1.11 9.95
CA TYR A 190 37.45 -2.32 10.33
C TYR A 190 37.13 -2.45 11.83
N ALA A 191 37.69 -1.58 12.67
CA ALA A 191 37.41 -1.48 14.10
C ALA A 191 37.81 -0.10 14.65
N ARG A 192 37.18 0.35 15.74
CA ARG A 192 37.59 1.51 16.55
C ARG A 192 37.35 1.21 18.03
N GLU A 193 38.37 0.74 18.73
CA GLU A 193 38.34 0.47 20.17
C GLU A 193 39.18 1.53 20.92
N GLY A 194 38.63 2.14 21.97
CA GLY A 194 39.35 3.12 22.81
C GLY A 194 39.74 4.47 22.14
N VAL A 195 39.49 4.65 20.84
CA VAL A 195 39.91 5.87 20.10
C VAL A 195 38.94 7.03 20.35
N THR A 196 39.41 8.07 21.07
CA THR A 196 38.61 9.25 21.46
C THR A 196 38.78 10.49 20.57
N GLY A 197 39.43 10.36 19.41
CA GLY A 197 39.68 11.45 18.46
C GLY A 197 38.73 11.50 17.25
N GLU A 198 38.78 12.61 16.51
CA GLU A 198 38.04 12.80 15.26
C GLU A 198 38.29 11.68 14.25
N ARG A 199 37.33 11.48 13.35
CA ARG A 199 37.46 10.51 12.27
C ARG A 199 38.33 11.11 11.15
N LYS A 200 39.25 10.30 10.60
CA LYS A 200 39.97 10.67 9.39
C LYS A 200 38.97 10.76 8.21
N ALA A 201 38.78 11.95 7.66
CA ALA A 201 37.91 12.18 6.52
C ALA A 201 38.27 11.29 5.32
N GLY A 202 37.25 10.89 4.54
CA GLY A 202 37.41 10.01 3.38
C GLY A 202 37.70 8.54 3.70
N THR A 203 37.53 8.11 4.95
CA THR A 203 37.58 6.69 5.34
C THR A 203 36.21 6.02 5.27
N ILE A 204 36.18 4.72 4.98
CA ILE A 204 34.96 3.89 5.03
C ILE A 204 35.07 2.98 6.25
N GLY A 205 34.15 3.13 7.20
CA GLY A 205 34.14 2.36 8.44
C GLY A 205 33.27 1.10 8.31
N PHE A 206 33.59 0.07 9.10
CA PHE A 206 32.80 -1.15 9.21
C PHE A 206 32.48 -1.46 10.66
N ALA A 207 31.19 -1.53 10.99
CA ALA A 207 30.70 -1.98 12.29
C ALA A 207 30.02 -3.35 12.13
N THR A 208 30.58 -4.37 12.78
CA THR A 208 30.18 -5.76 12.57
C THR A 208 29.50 -6.35 13.81
N LEU A 209 28.22 -6.72 13.68
CA LEU A 209 27.40 -7.29 14.75
C LEU A 209 27.11 -8.77 14.52
N ARG A 210 27.19 -9.59 15.58
CA ARG A 210 26.88 -11.02 15.55
C ARG A 210 25.92 -11.35 16.68
N GLY A 211 24.68 -11.75 16.34
CA GLY A 211 23.63 -11.96 17.33
C GLY A 211 22.42 -12.71 16.77
N GLY A 212 21.74 -13.45 17.64
CA GLY A 212 20.53 -14.19 17.29
C GLY A 212 20.71 -15.17 16.11
N ASP A 213 19.68 -15.23 15.29
CA ASP A 213 19.49 -16.04 14.09
C ASP A 213 19.42 -15.20 12.78
N VAL A 214 19.69 -13.90 12.88
CA VAL A 214 19.62 -12.90 11.79
C VAL A 214 20.25 -13.42 10.49
N VAL A 215 19.46 -13.44 9.41
CA VAL A 215 19.90 -13.95 8.10
C VAL A 215 20.93 -13.02 7.45
N GLY A 216 20.73 -11.71 7.58
CA GLY A 216 21.68 -10.67 7.18
C GLY A 216 21.01 -9.29 7.11
N GLU A 217 21.51 -8.33 7.86
CA GLU A 217 21.15 -6.92 7.76
C GLU A 217 22.38 -6.09 7.41
N HIS A 218 22.22 -5.15 6.48
CA HIS A 218 23.30 -4.33 5.94
C HIS A 218 22.80 -2.91 5.74
N THR A 219 23.42 -1.95 6.42
CA THR A 219 23.13 -0.52 6.32
C THR A 219 24.39 0.22 5.90
N VAL A 220 24.31 1.03 4.86
CA VAL A 220 25.33 2.04 4.54
C VAL A 220 24.81 3.40 4.94
N LEU A 221 25.51 4.05 5.86
CA LEU A 221 25.22 5.40 6.33
C LEU A 221 26.16 6.39 5.65
N PHE A 222 25.61 7.53 5.26
CA PHE A 222 26.32 8.73 4.84
C PHE A 222 25.98 9.83 5.85
N ALA A 223 26.89 10.14 6.76
CA ALA A 223 26.67 11.11 7.83
C ALA A 223 27.32 12.46 7.49
N GLY A 224 26.53 13.52 7.42
CA GLY A 224 26.98 14.89 7.18
C GLY A 224 26.67 15.82 8.35
N THR A 225 27.05 17.08 8.23
CA THR A 225 26.80 18.07 9.30
C THR A 225 25.30 18.40 9.40
N GLY A 226 24.64 17.84 10.42
CA GLY A 226 23.21 18.07 10.70
C GLY A 226 22.24 17.14 9.97
N GLU A 227 22.72 16.18 9.19
CA GLU A 227 21.89 15.22 8.46
C GLU A 227 22.56 13.84 8.29
N ARG A 228 21.76 12.82 7.97
CA ARG A 228 22.25 11.47 7.70
C ARG A 228 21.36 10.77 6.68
N VAL A 229 21.97 10.17 5.66
CA VAL A 229 21.29 9.33 4.67
C VAL A 229 21.63 7.87 4.96
N GLU A 230 20.64 7.00 5.00
CA GLU A 230 20.82 5.57 5.27
C GLU A 230 20.22 4.72 4.15
N LEU A 231 21.01 3.79 3.63
CA LEU A 231 20.56 2.81 2.65
C LEU A 231 20.67 1.41 3.27
N THR A 232 19.52 0.79 3.57
CA THR A 232 19.43 -0.46 4.36
C THR A 232 18.80 -1.60 3.56
N HIS A 233 19.37 -2.80 3.68
CA HIS A 233 18.80 -4.06 3.21
C HIS A 233 18.68 -5.06 4.38
N ARG A 234 17.50 -5.67 4.53
CA ARG A 234 17.21 -6.71 5.53
C ARG A 234 16.80 -8.00 4.84
N ALA A 235 17.63 -9.04 4.95
CA ALA A 235 17.27 -10.40 4.53
C ALA A 235 16.39 -11.05 5.62
N THR A 236 15.17 -11.45 5.26
CA THR A 236 14.24 -12.15 6.16
C THR A 236 14.20 -13.67 5.91
N SER A 237 14.76 -14.14 4.79
CA SER A 237 14.78 -15.55 4.42
C SER A 237 16.00 -15.86 3.53
N ARG A 238 16.44 -17.12 3.49
CA ARG A 238 17.48 -17.58 2.54
C ARG A 238 16.92 -17.86 1.14
N GLN A 239 15.59 -17.97 1.01
CA GLN A 239 14.90 -18.21 -0.26
C GLN A 239 15.26 -17.17 -1.33
N MET A 240 15.37 -15.89 -0.94
CA MET A 240 15.69 -14.78 -1.84
C MET A 240 17.02 -14.93 -2.61
N PHE A 241 18.01 -15.64 -2.03
CA PHE A 241 19.29 -15.90 -2.69
C PHE A 241 19.14 -17.00 -3.76
N ALA A 242 18.29 -17.99 -3.51
CA ALA A 242 17.96 -19.02 -4.48
C ALA A 242 17.12 -18.43 -5.63
N ASP A 243 16.10 -17.63 -5.34
CA ASP A 243 15.27 -16.97 -6.36
C ASP A 243 16.12 -16.09 -7.30
N GLY A 244 17.09 -15.36 -6.74
CA GLY A 244 18.06 -14.59 -7.49
C GLY A 244 19.00 -15.43 -8.37
N ALA A 245 19.48 -16.56 -7.85
CA ALA A 245 20.28 -17.51 -8.63
C ALA A 245 19.48 -18.16 -9.77
N LEU A 246 18.21 -18.52 -9.53
CA LEU A 246 17.29 -19.02 -10.56
C LEU A 246 16.98 -17.94 -11.62
N ARG A 247 16.85 -16.67 -11.22
CA ARG A 247 16.72 -15.54 -12.16
C ARG A 247 17.99 -15.37 -13.01
N ALA A 248 19.17 -15.49 -12.41
CA ALA A 248 20.44 -15.50 -13.14
C ALA A 248 20.53 -16.70 -14.11
N ALA A 249 20.06 -17.88 -13.71
CA ALA A 249 20.06 -19.08 -14.54
C ALA A 249 19.21 -18.91 -15.81
N ARG A 250 17.98 -18.40 -15.65
CA ARG A 250 17.10 -18.04 -16.79
C ARG A 250 17.77 -17.04 -17.74
N PHE A 251 18.43 -16.02 -17.18
CA PHE A 251 19.13 -14.99 -17.96
C PHE A 251 20.30 -15.58 -18.78
N VAL A 252 21.17 -16.39 -18.17
CA VAL A 252 22.31 -16.97 -18.90
C VAL A 252 21.88 -18.05 -19.91
N ALA A 253 20.80 -18.79 -19.65
CA ALA A 253 20.21 -19.73 -20.60
C ALA A 253 19.65 -19.02 -21.86
N ALA A 254 19.02 -17.85 -21.68
CA ALA A 254 18.55 -17.04 -22.80
C ALA A 254 19.72 -16.53 -23.67
N LEU A 255 20.78 -16.00 -23.04
CA LEU A 255 21.99 -15.55 -23.74
C LEU A 255 22.67 -16.70 -24.52
N ARG A 256 22.77 -17.90 -23.92
CA ARG A 256 23.31 -19.11 -24.57
C ARG A 256 22.51 -19.51 -25.81
N THR A 257 21.18 -19.41 -25.71
CA THR A 257 20.27 -19.68 -26.84
C THR A 257 20.46 -18.67 -27.97
N GLU A 258 20.65 -17.39 -27.64
CA GLU A 258 20.92 -16.35 -28.63
C GLU A 258 22.30 -16.52 -29.29
N GLN A 259 23.34 -16.82 -28.53
CA GLN A 259 24.68 -17.13 -29.07
C GLN A 259 24.62 -18.32 -30.05
N ARG A 260 23.97 -19.42 -29.66
CA ARG A 260 23.81 -20.60 -30.53
C ARG A 260 23.08 -20.26 -31.83
N ARG A 261 22.04 -19.41 -31.78
CA ARG A 261 21.35 -18.92 -32.98
C ARG A 261 22.29 -18.10 -33.86
N ARG A 262 23.01 -17.11 -33.30
CA ARG A 262 23.97 -16.28 -34.05
C ARG A 262 25.08 -17.11 -34.71
N SER A 263 25.64 -18.11 -34.01
CA SER A 263 26.65 -19.03 -34.57
C SER A 263 26.08 -19.95 -35.66
N ALA A 264 24.83 -20.40 -35.54
CA ALA A 264 24.17 -21.20 -36.58
C ALA A 264 23.89 -20.36 -37.85
N THR A 265 23.46 -19.10 -37.70
CA THR A 265 23.29 -18.18 -38.83
C THR A 265 24.63 -17.88 -39.51
N ALA A 266 25.70 -17.65 -38.73
CA ALA A 266 27.04 -17.43 -39.27
C ALA A 266 27.58 -18.65 -40.04
N ARG A 267 27.38 -19.87 -39.53
CA ARG A 267 27.75 -21.11 -40.24
C ARG A 267 26.95 -21.35 -41.53
N ARG A 268 25.72 -20.84 -41.62
CA ARG A 268 24.92 -20.87 -42.87
C ARG A 268 25.31 -19.78 -43.88
N ALA A 269 26.08 -18.77 -43.47
CA ALA A 269 26.39 -17.60 -44.29
C ALA A 269 27.86 -17.55 -44.79
N GLY A 270 28.68 -18.58 -44.50
CA GLY A 270 30.13 -18.53 -44.71
C GLY A 270 30.74 -19.82 -45.24
N GLY A 271 30.61 -20.05 -46.55
CA GLY A 271 31.60 -20.81 -47.31
C GLY A 271 32.63 -19.84 -47.89
N GLY A 272 33.79 -19.69 -47.24
CA GLY A 272 34.89 -18.87 -47.76
C GLY A 272 35.82 -18.27 -46.70
N GLY A 273 37.09 -18.68 -46.74
CA GLY A 273 38.29 -17.91 -46.32
C GLY A 273 38.47 -17.49 -44.84
N PRO A 274 39.62 -17.75 -44.20
CA PRO A 274 39.90 -17.23 -42.87
C PRO A 274 40.25 -15.73 -42.90
N GLY A 275 39.26 -14.88 -42.62
CA GLY A 275 39.43 -13.44 -42.36
C GLY A 275 39.32 -13.10 -40.87
N GLU A 276 40.14 -12.17 -40.39
CA GLU A 276 40.35 -11.85 -38.96
C GLU A 276 39.05 -11.69 -38.15
N ALA A 277 38.93 -12.47 -37.06
CA ALA A 277 37.81 -12.41 -36.14
C ALA A 277 37.83 -11.12 -35.30
N ARG A 278 37.07 -10.10 -35.73
CA ARG A 278 36.77 -8.94 -34.87
C ARG A 278 35.98 -9.39 -33.64
N GLY A 279 36.55 -9.17 -32.46
CA GLY A 279 36.11 -9.78 -31.21
C GLY A 279 34.62 -9.60 -30.89
N SER A 280 33.93 -10.73 -30.70
CA SER A 280 32.56 -10.76 -30.16
C SER A 280 32.56 -10.37 -28.68
N THR A 281 31.79 -9.35 -28.33
CA THR A 281 31.54 -9.00 -26.92
C THR A 281 30.59 -10.01 -26.28
N THR A 282 31.15 -11.10 -25.74
CA THR A 282 30.41 -11.92 -24.78
C THR A 282 30.21 -11.07 -23.51
N ALA A 283 28.96 -10.90 -23.10
CA ALA A 283 28.60 -9.96 -22.05
C ALA A 283 29.00 -10.49 -20.67
N VAL A 284 30.15 -10.03 -20.17
CA VAL A 284 30.58 -10.24 -18.78
C VAL A 284 29.77 -9.33 -17.87
N ALA A 285 28.79 -9.89 -17.15
CA ALA A 285 28.02 -9.18 -16.13
C ALA A 285 28.62 -9.46 -14.73
N ILE A 286 29.73 -8.78 -14.41
CA ILE A 286 30.23 -8.69 -13.03
C ILE A 286 29.48 -7.54 -12.35
N ALA A 287 28.78 -7.83 -11.25
CA ALA A 287 28.20 -6.81 -10.39
C ALA A 287 29.33 -5.93 -9.81
N GLY A 288 29.51 -4.73 -10.35
CA GLY A 288 30.57 -3.77 -9.96
C GLY A 288 31.42 -3.19 -11.10
N GLY A 289 31.29 -3.66 -12.35
CA GLY A 289 32.12 -3.22 -13.48
C GLY A 289 31.52 -2.09 -14.35
N ARG A 290 32.27 -1.00 -14.57
CA ARG A 290 31.84 0.14 -15.44
C ARG A 290 31.59 -0.31 -16.89
N ARG A 291 30.48 0.16 -17.49
CA ARG A 291 30.43 0.32 -18.97
C ARG A 291 31.43 1.41 -19.37
N THR A 292 32.48 1.05 -20.09
CA THR A 292 33.43 2.01 -20.64
C THR A 292 32.79 2.84 -21.76
N ALA A 293 32.50 4.11 -21.50
CA ALA A 293 32.17 5.06 -22.55
C ALA A 293 33.40 5.27 -23.45
N ARG A 294 33.24 5.19 -24.77
CA ARG A 294 34.31 5.50 -25.74
C ARG A 294 34.56 7.00 -25.77
N ALA A 295 35.60 7.46 -25.07
CA ALA A 295 36.25 8.73 -25.40
C ALA A 295 37.11 8.52 -26.66
N GLY A 296 36.65 9.05 -27.79
CA GLY A 296 37.37 8.98 -29.06
C GLY A 296 37.85 10.36 -29.50
N CYS A 297 38.95 10.85 -28.92
CA CYS A 297 39.58 12.09 -29.36
C CYS A 297 40.82 11.78 -30.23
N ARG A 298 40.75 12.10 -31.53
CA ARG A 298 41.94 12.47 -32.32
C ARG A 298 41.59 13.59 -33.28
N ALA A 299 42.31 14.70 -33.13
CA ALA A 299 42.15 15.89 -33.94
C ALA A 299 42.57 15.66 -35.41
N ARG A 300 41.94 16.41 -36.31
CA ARG A 300 42.62 16.93 -37.51
C ARG A 300 42.52 18.45 -37.50
N ARG A 301 43.67 19.10 -37.63
CA ARG A 301 43.81 20.56 -37.70
C ARG A 301 43.25 21.08 -39.03
N ARG A 302 42.60 22.25 -39.01
CA ARG A 302 43.04 23.46 -39.74
C ARG A 302 42.18 24.67 -39.36
N CYS A 303 42.81 25.83 -39.30
CA CYS A 303 42.20 27.13 -39.01
C CYS A 303 41.68 27.79 -40.31
N VAL A 304 41.32 29.08 -40.22
CA VAL A 304 40.75 29.97 -41.27
C VAL A 304 39.23 29.78 -41.44
N GLY A 305 38.38 30.81 -41.46
CA GLY A 305 38.59 32.27 -41.31
C GLY A 305 37.24 33.01 -41.31
N GLU A 306 37.21 34.30 -40.98
CA GLU A 306 35.96 35.03 -40.75
C GLU A 306 35.25 35.55 -42.02
N GLY A 307 33.93 35.27 -42.11
CA GLY A 307 32.93 36.08 -42.85
C GLY A 307 32.96 36.06 -44.40
N PRO A 308 32.17 36.92 -45.08
CA PRO A 308 30.86 37.44 -44.64
C PRO A 308 29.80 37.59 -45.79
N ARG A 309 28.58 38.06 -45.43
CA ARG A 309 27.61 38.86 -46.25
C ARG A 309 26.80 38.23 -47.44
N ARG A 310 25.49 38.15 -47.18
CA ARG A 310 24.34 38.83 -47.88
C ARG A 310 23.97 38.54 -49.37
N ARG A 311 22.64 38.69 -49.64
CA ARG A 311 21.93 39.01 -50.92
C ARG A 311 21.81 37.84 -51.94
N ARG A 312 20.79 37.74 -52.83
CA ARG A 312 19.39 38.26 -52.95
C ARG A 312 18.71 37.61 -54.19
N ARG A 313 17.36 37.45 -54.19
CA ARG A 313 16.44 37.37 -55.37
C ARG A 313 16.59 36.14 -56.32
N ARG A 314 15.65 35.75 -57.20
CA ARG A 314 14.23 36.09 -57.57
C ARG A 314 13.35 34.81 -57.36
N GLY A 315 12.00 34.75 -57.28
CA GLY A 315 10.90 35.24 -58.16
C GLY A 315 10.56 34.19 -59.25
N SER A 316 9.32 33.95 -59.73
CA SER A 316 7.98 34.54 -59.47
C SER A 316 6.88 33.91 -60.36
N THR A 317 5.61 33.86 -59.93
CA THR A 317 4.36 33.82 -60.75
C THR A 317 3.14 34.14 -59.84
N THR A 318 2.46 35.31 -59.92
CA THR A 318 1.25 35.68 -60.74
C THR A 318 -0.01 34.83 -60.45
N ARG A 319 -1.24 35.30 -60.11
CA ARG A 319 -1.96 36.61 -59.91
C ARG A 319 -3.02 36.38 -58.76
N GLY A 320 -3.81 37.31 -58.20
CA GLY A 320 -3.94 38.79 -58.27
C GLY A 320 -5.36 39.29 -57.87
N CYS A 321 -5.48 40.47 -57.23
CA CYS A 321 -6.72 41.23 -56.86
C CYS A 321 -7.67 40.65 -55.76
N ASP A 322 -8.40 41.43 -54.93
CA ASP A 322 -8.33 42.84 -54.49
C ASP A 322 -9.22 43.04 -53.21
N ARG A 323 -9.05 44.17 -52.48
CA ARG A 323 -9.93 44.77 -51.42
C ARG A 323 -10.02 44.06 -50.06
N ARG A 324 -9.46 44.58 -48.94
CA ARG A 324 -9.66 45.87 -48.19
C ARG A 324 -10.87 45.88 -47.23
N ARG A 325 -10.61 45.73 -45.91
CA ARG A 325 -10.93 46.68 -44.80
C ARG A 325 -11.10 45.98 -43.42
N ARG A 326 -10.17 46.28 -42.49
CA ARG A 326 -10.46 46.55 -41.06
C ARG A 326 -11.18 47.93 -40.97
N PRO A 327 -11.95 48.31 -39.92
CA PRO A 327 -11.57 48.29 -38.48
C PRO A 327 -12.77 47.95 -37.52
N THR A 328 -12.80 48.12 -36.18
CA THR A 328 -11.85 48.62 -35.14
C THR A 328 -12.09 47.87 -33.79
N ARG A 329 -11.48 48.33 -32.69
CA ARG A 329 -11.91 48.14 -31.27
C ARG A 329 -12.63 49.40 -30.76
N ILE A 330 -13.24 49.30 -29.55
CA ILE A 330 -13.55 50.30 -28.48
C ILE A 330 -14.97 49.96 -27.96
N ALA A 331 -15.25 49.44 -26.75
CA ALA A 331 -14.89 49.73 -25.35
C ALA A 331 -16.04 50.43 -24.58
N THR A 332 -16.45 49.82 -23.44
CA THR A 332 -17.04 50.43 -22.21
C THR A 332 -18.20 51.45 -22.36
N SER A 333 -19.40 51.24 -21.78
CA SER A 333 -19.65 51.30 -20.33
C SER A 333 -21.16 51.33 -19.95
N ARG A 334 -21.45 51.16 -18.65
CA ARG A 334 -22.62 51.66 -17.87
C ARG A 334 -24.06 51.15 -18.11
N ALA A 335 -24.50 50.37 -17.12
CA ALA A 335 -25.61 50.65 -16.19
C ALA A 335 -26.98 51.18 -16.70
N GLY A 336 -28.05 50.45 -16.36
CA GLY A 336 -29.43 50.94 -16.39
C GLY A 336 -30.43 49.95 -15.79
N CYS A 337 -30.97 50.24 -14.61
CA CYS A 337 -32.16 49.57 -14.04
C CYS A 337 -33.36 50.50 -14.22
N PRO A 338 -34.58 49.97 -14.48
CA PRO A 338 -35.67 50.36 -13.58
C PRO A 338 -36.79 49.32 -13.34
N LYS A 339 -37.16 49.24 -12.05
CA LYS A 339 -38.54 49.26 -11.48
C LYS A 339 -39.51 48.06 -11.64
N ARG A 340 -40.07 47.69 -10.48
CA ARG A 340 -41.31 46.90 -10.25
C ARG A 340 -42.60 47.74 -10.41
N PRO A 341 -43.78 47.09 -10.40
CA PRO A 341 -44.81 47.38 -9.38
C PRO A 341 -45.37 46.09 -8.69
N ARG A 342 -45.44 45.99 -7.34
CA ARG A 342 -46.55 46.29 -6.38
C ARG A 342 -47.52 45.08 -6.13
N ARG A 343 -47.53 44.48 -4.91
CA ARG A 343 -48.52 44.57 -3.78
C ARG A 343 -49.81 43.72 -4.00
N ARG A 344 -50.49 43.05 -3.05
CA ARG A 344 -50.58 42.94 -1.55
C ARG A 344 -50.59 41.43 -1.13
N CYS A 345 -50.34 40.91 0.10
CA CYS A 345 -50.96 41.07 1.44
C CYS A 345 -52.48 40.73 1.47
N VAL A 346 -53.12 39.99 2.42
CA VAL A 346 -52.89 39.68 3.86
C VAL A 346 -53.60 38.36 4.28
N GLY A 347 -53.11 37.68 5.34
CA GLY A 347 -53.96 37.04 6.39
C GLY A 347 -53.71 35.55 6.69
N GLU A 348 -53.17 35.15 7.85
CA GLU A 348 -53.79 35.02 9.21
C GLU A 348 -54.26 33.58 9.53
N GLY A 349 -54.14 33.15 10.80
CA GLY A 349 -54.16 31.73 11.21
C GLY A 349 -55.41 31.23 11.97
N PRO A 350 -55.26 30.58 13.14
CA PRO A 350 -55.25 29.11 13.16
C PRO A 350 -56.19 28.43 14.20
N ARG A 351 -56.58 27.16 13.96
CA ARG A 351 -57.20 26.22 14.94
C ARG A 351 -56.72 24.79 14.61
N ARG A 352 -56.17 23.92 15.48
CA ARG A 352 -56.50 23.38 16.82
C ARG A 352 -57.72 22.46 16.88
N LEU A 353 -57.49 21.18 17.26
CA LEU A 353 -58.13 20.32 18.30
C LEU A 353 -57.63 18.85 18.13
N ARG A 354 -56.99 18.19 19.12
CA ARG A 354 -57.52 17.34 20.22
C ARG A 354 -58.13 15.98 19.76
N ARG A 355 -58.04 14.84 20.48
CA ARG A 355 -57.21 14.35 21.63
C ARG A 355 -57.52 12.84 21.89
N GLY A 356 -56.62 12.11 22.56
CA GLY A 356 -56.90 10.87 23.32
C GLY A 356 -56.37 9.57 22.70
N SER A 357 -55.67 8.61 23.33
CA SER A 357 -55.24 8.26 24.71
C SER A 357 -55.89 6.99 25.30
N THR A 358 -55.02 6.16 25.94
CA THR A 358 -55.28 4.92 26.72
C THR A 358 -55.46 3.63 25.86
N THR A 359 -55.12 2.41 26.31
CA THR A 359 -54.64 1.95 27.64
C THR A 359 -53.48 0.91 27.55
N ARG A 360 -53.26 0.07 28.58
CA ARG A 360 -52.21 -0.96 28.73
C ARG A 360 -52.75 -2.37 28.49
N GLY A 361 -51.88 -3.34 28.19
CA GLY A 361 -52.16 -4.78 28.30
C GLY A 361 -50.89 -5.62 28.37
N CYS A 362 -50.58 -6.22 29.52
CA CYS A 362 -49.39 -7.05 29.73
C CYS A 362 -49.81 -8.51 29.97
N ALA A 363 -49.23 -9.46 29.24
CA ALA A 363 -49.40 -10.88 29.50
C ALA A 363 -48.08 -11.64 29.28
N ARG A 364 -47.55 -12.23 30.36
CA ARG A 364 -46.42 -13.17 30.33
C ARG A 364 -46.88 -14.50 29.72
N ARG A 365 -45.99 -15.19 28.99
CA ARG A 365 -45.86 -16.66 29.06
C ARG A 365 -44.45 -17.09 28.66
N ARG A 366 -44.00 -18.21 29.24
CA ARG A 366 -42.67 -18.79 29.07
C ARG A 366 -42.64 -19.71 27.85
N ALA A 367 -41.50 -19.80 27.18
CA ALA A 367 -41.11 -20.98 26.41
C ALA A 367 -39.60 -21.18 26.59
N ALA A 368 -39.18 -22.40 26.86
CA ALA A 368 -37.78 -22.78 27.00
C ALA A 368 -37.32 -23.59 25.77
N ASP A 369 -36.01 -23.61 25.57
CA ASP A 369 -35.19 -24.52 24.76
C ASP A 369 -35.90 -25.59 23.91
N THR A 370 -35.82 -25.46 22.58
CA THR A 370 -35.57 -26.60 21.67
C THR A 370 -35.30 -26.10 20.25
N HIS A 371 -34.03 -25.87 19.87
CA HIS A 371 -33.63 -25.69 18.46
C HIS A 371 -32.23 -26.27 18.18
N CYS A 372 -32.21 -27.58 17.94
CA CYS A 372 -31.19 -28.26 17.15
C CYS A 372 -31.94 -29.28 16.28
N LEU A 373 -31.54 -29.45 15.00
CA LEU A 373 -32.14 -30.28 13.92
C LEU A 373 -32.83 -29.56 12.73
N VAL A 374 -32.28 -28.45 12.19
CA VAL A 374 -32.66 -27.95 10.84
C VAL A 374 -31.45 -27.55 9.97
N THR A 375 -30.30 -28.21 10.14
CA THR A 375 -29.07 -27.94 9.34
C THR A 375 -28.63 -29.09 8.44
N ARG A 376 -29.42 -30.18 8.35
CA ARG A 376 -29.02 -31.41 7.63
C ARG A 376 -29.71 -31.64 6.27
N ARG A 377 -30.86 -30.99 5.98
CA ARG A 377 -31.60 -31.21 4.72
C ARG A 377 -31.13 -30.41 3.50
N LEU A 378 -30.54 -29.23 3.71
CA LEU A 378 -30.08 -28.38 2.59
C LEU A 378 -28.73 -28.83 1.99
N SER A 379 -28.06 -29.80 2.60
CA SER A 379 -26.79 -30.35 2.12
C SER A 379 -26.95 -31.42 1.03
N GLU A 380 -28.09 -32.10 0.99
CA GLU A 380 -28.30 -33.29 0.15
C GLU A 380 -28.83 -32.94 -1.25
N GLU A 381 -29.64 -31.88 -1.38
CA GLU A 381 -30.17 -31.42 -2.68
C GLU A 381 -29.07 -30.82 -3.58
N ALA A 382 -28.06 -30.15 -3.01
CA ALA A 382 -26.91 -29.62 -3.75
C ALA A 382 -26.01 -30.71 -4.36
N ALA A 383 -25.99 -31.91 -3.77
CA ALA A 383 -25.20 -33.04 -4.27
C ALA A 383 -25.88 -33.82 -5.43
N ALA A 384 -27.18 -33.59 -5.66
CA ALA A 384 -27.97 -34.32 -6.64
C ALA A 384 -27.85 -33.74 -8.08
N SER A 385 -27.60 -32.43 -8.22
CA SER A 385 -27.52 -31.77 -9.55
C SER A 385 -26.24 -32.12 -10.32
N LEU A 386 -25.13 -32.37 -9.61
CA LEU A 386 -23.81 -32.66 -10.19
C LEU A 386 -23.66 -34.08 -10.78
N ARG A 387 -24.65 -34.96 -10.63
CA ARG A 387 -24.63 -36.33 -11.18
C ARG A 387 -25.27 -36.47 -12.56
N ARG A 388 -25.76 -35.39 -13.17
CA ARG A 388 -26.43 -35.39 -14.50
C ARG A 388 -25.61 -34.69 -15.59
N ARG A 389 -24.43 -35.25 -15.94
CA ARG A 389 -23.71 -35.12 -17.23
C ARG A 389 -22.54 -36.11 -17.22
N GLY A 390 -22.55 -37.09 -18.13
CA GLY A 390 -21.64 -38.24 -18.08
C GLY A 390 -20.30 -38.03 -18.78
N ALA A 391 -19.25 -38.62 -18.20
CA ALA A 391 -17.98 -39.00 -18.82
C ALA A 391 -17.38 -40.17 -17.98
N PRO A 392 -16.54 -41.06 -18.55
CA PRO A 392 -16.60 -42.49 -18.23
C PRO A 392 -15.75 -42.97 -17.04
N GLU A 393 -16.08 -44.19 -16.59
CA GLU A 393 -15.50 -44.91 -15.45
C GLU A 393 -14.06 -45.37 -15.68
N ALA A 394 -13.26 -45.37 -14.60
CA ALA A 394 -12.04 -46.16 -14.48
C ALA A 394 -12.00 -46.87 -13.12
N LYS A 395 -12.21 -48.19 -13.19
CA LYS A 395 -12.28 -49.23 -12.15
C LYS A 395 -11.64 -48.95 -10.78
N THR A 396 -12.41 -49.28 -9.75
CA THR A 396 -12.01 -49.45 -8.34
C THR A 396 -11.00 -50.59 -8.11
N LYS A 397 -10.16 -50.41 -7.08
CA LYS A 397 -9.74 -51.48 -6.17
C LYS A 397 -9.89 -50.93 -4.75
N GLY A 398 -10.69 -51.62 -3.92
CA GLY A 398 -10.93 -51.22 -2.53
C GLY A 398 -9.89 -51.77 -1.55
N ILE A 399 -9.83 -51.18 -0.37
CA ILE A 399 -9.34 -51.76 0.88
C ILE A 399 -10.33 -51.34 1.99
N ASP A 400 -10.49 -52.20 2.99
CA ASP A 400 -11.69 -52.36 3.81
C ASP A 400 -12.04 -51.25 4.81
N ASP A 401 -13.33 -51.22 5.13
CA ASP A 401 -13.94 -50.43 6.19
C ASP A 401 -13.66 -51.07 7.56
N ALA A 402 -12.89 -50.40 8.42
CA ALA A 402 -12.57 -50.91 9.75
C ALA A 402 -12.46 -49.81 10.82
N ARG A 403 -13.55 -49.66 11.58
CA ARG A 403 -13.60 -49.15 12.97
C ARG A 403 -13.34 -47.66 13.16
N LEU A 404 -14.44 -46.91 13.16
CA LEU A 404 -14.61 -45.75 14.06
C LEU A 404 -14.14 -46.10 15.49
N ARG A 405 -13.07 -45.46 15.94
CA ARG A 405 -12.74 -45.31 17.36
C ARG A 405 -12.45 -43.84 17.64
N SER A 406 -13.30 -43.22 18.44
CA SER A 406 -13.04 -41.92 19.04
C SER A 406 -11.74 -41.98 19.85
N PRO A 407 -10.84 -40.99 19.76
CA PRO A 407 -9.73 -40.89 20.69
C PRO A 407 -10.28 -40.63 22.11
N PRO A 408 -9.69 -41.24 23.16
CA PRO A 408 -10.23 -41.15 24.51
C PRO A 408 -10.01 -39.77 25.13
N ALA A 409 -10.92 -39.38 26.02
CA ALA A 409 -10.71 -38.24 26.92
C ALA A 409 -9.50 -38.54 27.83
N ALA A 410 -8.50 -37.64 27.83
CA ALA A 410 -7.38 -37.69 28.74
C ALA A 410 -7.70 -36.92 30.04
N ASP A 411 -7.23 -37.48 31.15
CA ASP A 411 -7.78 -37.25 32.49
C ASP A 411 -7.43 -35.89 33.10
N ALA A 412 -8.33 -35.34 33.91
CA ALA A 412 -8.20 -34.02 34.51
C ALA A 412 -7.40 -34.07 35.81
N ARG A 413 -6.16 -33.56 35.81
CA ARG A 413 -5.41 -33.29 37.04
C ARG A 413 -5.32 -31.79 37.33
N ARG A 414 -5.65 -31.46 38.58
CA ARG A 414 -5.83 -30.10 39.11
C ARG A 414 -4.55 -29.27 39.01
N PHE A 415 -4.66 -28.02 38.57
CA PHE A 415 -3.71 -26.96 38.87
C PHE A 415 -4.45 -25.80 39.55
N ALA A 416 -3.93 -25.36 40.70
CA ALA A 416 -4.43 -24.21 41.45
C ALA A 416 -3.70 -22.91 41.03
N PRO A 417 -4.32 -21.73 41.17
CA PRO A 417 -3.77 -20.48 40.64
C PRO A 417 -2.66 -19.89 41.52
N GLY A 418 -1.55 -19.52 40.89
CA GLY A 418 -0.50 -18.70 41.52
C GLY A 418 -0.97 -17.26 41.76
N ARG A 419 -0.60 -16.70 42.92
CA ARG A 419 -0.95 -15.33 43.35
C ARG A 419 0.10 -14.28 42.91
N PRO A 420 -0.24 -12.97 42.92
CA PRO A 420 0.49 -11.96 42.16
C PRO A 420 1.81 -11.50 42.81
N TYR A 421 2.68 -10.95 41.96
CA TYR A 421 3.93 -10.30 42.32
C TYR A 421 3.64 -8.93 42.98
N GLN A 422 4.14 -8.69 44.20
CA GLN A 422 4.09 -7.39 44.87
C GLN A 422 5.45 -6.69 44.79
N GLU A 423 5.42 -5.38 44.58
CA GLU A 423 6.59 -4.52 44.76
C GLU A 423 6.97 -4.44 46.25
N ALA A 424 8.26 -4.56 46.56
CA ALA A 424 8.80 -4.32 47.89
C ALA A 424 9.92 -3.29 47.81
N ALA A 425 9.74 -2.16 48.48
CA ALA A 425 10.76 -1.13 48.62
C ALA A 425 11.85 -1.59 49.62
N ALA A 426 13.10 -1.19 49.38
CA ALA A 426 14.19 -1.30 50.33
C ALA A 426 14.70 0.11 50.68
N GLY A 427 14.55 0.49 51.95
CA GLY A 427 14.95 1.80 52.47
C GLY A 427 16.42 1.88 52.87
N ALA A 428 16.87 3.10 53.17
CA ALA A 428 18.22 3.40 53.63
C ALA A 428 18.45 3.12 55.14
N THR A 429 19.70 3.34 55.58
CA THR A 429 20.35 3.14 56.90
C THR A 429 21.19 1.85 56.97
N GLY A 430 22.42 1.84 57.49
CA GLY A 430 23.28 2.94 57.94
C GLY A 430 24.30 2.46 58.99
N CYS A 431 25.61 2.56 58.73
CA CYS A 431 26.66 2.31 59.72
C CYS A 431 27.91 3.15 59.48
N ARG A 432 28.66 3.42 60.56
CA ARG A 432 29.63 4.53 60.71
C ARG A 432 31.09 4.17 60.36
N PRO A 433 31.96 5.16 60.12
CA PRO A 433 33.39 4.95 59.82
C PRO A 433 34.31 4.97 61.07
N GLY A 434 35.54 4.44 60.92
CA GLY A 434 36.65 4.56 61.87
C GLY A 434 38.03 4.29 61.21
N PRO A 435 39.17 4.82 61.70
CA PRO A 435 40.29 5.21 60.84
C PRO A 435 41.65 4.51 61.08
N LYS A 436 42.57 4.64 60.11
CA LYS A 436 44.07 4.52 60.13
C LYS A 436 44.59 4.56 58.66
N SER A 437 45.81 4.95 58.27
CA SER A 437 46.85 5.86 58.78
C SER A 437 48.05 5.87 57.79
N GLY A 438 48.63 7.02 57.40
CA GLY A 438 49.77 7.14 56.45
C GLY A 438 49.64 8.40 55.55
N ARG A 439 50.39 9.53 55.60
CA ARG A 439 51.85 9.83 55.80
C ARG A 439 52.71 9.24 54.67
N ILE A 440 53.61 9.94 53.93
CA ILE A 440 54.09 11.35 53.79
C ILE A 440 54.50 11.52 52.29
N HIS A 441 54.35 12.66 51.59
CA HIS A 441 55.40 13.68 51.33
C HIS A 441 54.87 14.77 50.39
N GLY A 442 55.45 15.98 50.48
CA GLY A 442 55.28 17.06 49.50
C GLY A 442 56.51 17.97 49.43
N LEU A 443 56.63 18.68 48.31
CA LEU A 443 57.49 19.84 48.00
C LEU A 443 56.65 20.66 46.97
N GLY A 444 56.40 21.97 47.08
CA GLY A 444 57.35 23.09 47.00
C GLY A 444 57.66 23.39 45.52
N GLY A 445 57.53 24.60 44.94
CA GLY A 445 57.08 25.92 45.40
C GLY A 445 57.61 27.00 44.43
N GLY A 446 56.98 28.17 44.29
CA GLY A 446 57.56 29.36 43.62
C GLY A 446 56.74 30.04 42.50
N GLU A 447 56.32 31.28 42.75
CA GLU A 447 56.26 32.35 41.74
C GLU A 447 57.64 33.07 41.70
N PRO A 448 57.95 33.90 40.67
CA PRO A 448 57.80 35.34 40.91
C PRO A 448 57.39 36.22 39.71
N GLU A 449 56.64 37.29 40.03
CA GLU A 449 56.67 38.70 39.56
C GLU A 449 56.80 39.15 38.08
N ARG A 450 56.19 40.32 37.81
CA ARG A 450 56.27 41.15 36.58
C ARG A 450 57.20 42.36 36.82
N PRO A 451 57.58 43.20 35.83
CA PRO A 451 56.72 44.35 35.44
C PRO A 451 56.87 44.88 34.00
N GLY A 452 55.96 45.79 33.56
CA GLY A 452 56.16 46.60 32.33
C GLY A 452 54.86 47.17 31.69
N ALA A 453 54.72 48.50 31.68
CA ALA A 453 53.67 49.31 31.01
C ALA A 453 54.28 50.70 30.68
N PRO A 454 53.58 51.77 30.20
CA PRO A 454 52.18 51.94 29.73
C PRO A 454 52.02 52.83 28.44
N ALA A 455 50.77 53.04 27.98
CA ALA A 455 50.22 54.30 27.36
C ALA A 455 48.80 53.99 26.76
N SER A 456 47.68 54.32 27.43
CA SER A 456 46.99 55.62 27.55
C SER A 456 46.14 56.04 26.33
N HIS A 457 44.81 56.14 26.52
CA HIS A 457 43.95 57.26 26.07
C HIS A 457 42.55 57.21 26.73
N VAL A 458 42.06 58.39 27.16
CA VAL A 458 40.97 58.63 28.14
C VAL A 458 40.43 60.05 27.87
N ARG A 459 39.14 60.45 27.91
CA ARG A 459 37.83 59.94 28.40
C ARG A 459 36.71 60.40 27.41
N ARG A 460 35.42 60.06 27.55
CA ARG A 460 34.43 60.79 28.40
C ARG A 460 33.05 60.05 28.48
N PRO A 461 32.17 60.40 29.46
CA PRO A 461 31.24 59.43 30.06
C PRO A 461 29.74 59.70 29.82
N PHE A 462 28.89 58.74 30.19
CA PHE A 462 27.46 58.98 30.47
C PHE A 462 27.00 58.34 31.81
N ARG A 463 25.85 58.81 32.31
CA ARG A 463 25.42 58.74 33.73
C ARG A 463 24.87 57.37 34.21
N THR A 464 24.84 57.24 35.53
CA THR A 464 24.46 56.07 36.34
C THR A 464 22.96 55.92 36.62
N ARG A 465 22.49 54.68 36.84
CA ARG A 465 21.45 54.34 37.84
C ARG A 465 21.50 52.84 38.26
N SER A 466 20.98 52.58 39.47
CA SER A 466 21.18 51.44 40.40
C SER A 466 20.99 49.98 39.91
N PRO A 467 21.54 48.98 40.65
CA PRO A 467 21.47 47.56 40.28
C PRO A 467 20.14 46.88 40.66
N ALA A 468 19.73 45.89 39.86
CA ALA A 468 18.56 45.05 40.12
C ALA A 468 18.91 43.55 40.17
N ARG A 469 18.23 42.85 41.09
CA ARG A 469 18.40 41.44 41.54
C ARG A 469 18.70 40.38 40.46
N PRO A 470 19.39 39.28 40.82
CA PRO A 470 19.61 38.15 39.92
C PRO A 470 18.28 37.48 39.55
N ARG A 471 17.94 37.46 38.26
CA ARG A 471 16.81 36.67 37.76
C ARG A 471 17.19 35.18 37.77
N ARG A 472 16.35 34.38 38.43
CA ARG A 472 16.42 32.91 38.38
C ARG A 472 16.52 32.44 36.92
N ARG A 473 17.47 31.54 36.62
CA ARG A 473 17.42 30.74 35.39
C ARG A 473 16.15 29.88 35.45
N ALA A 474 15.16 30.22 34.63
CA ALA A 474 14.10 29.28 34.32
C ALA A 474 14.72 28.15 33.47
N ALA A 475 14.47 26.89 33.84
CA ALA A 475 14.81 25.77 32.99
C ALA A 475 13.99 25.88 31.70
N MET A 476 14.65 25.99 30.55
CA MET A 476 13.98 25.85 29.26
C MET A 476 13.69 24.36 29.07
N THR A 477 12.44 23.97 29.31
CA THR A 477 11.94 22.62 29.05
C THR A 477 11.86 22.36 27.55
N ASP A 478 12.15 21.12 27.17
CA ASP A 478 12.48 20.65 25.82
C ASP A 478 11.27 20.50 24.87
N SER A 479 10.29 21.41 24.95
CA SER A 479 8.95 21.23 24.34
C SER A 479 8.68 22.09 23.09
N LYS A 480 9.72 22.51 22.34
CA LYS A 480 9.58 23.44 21.20
C LYS A 480 9.84 22.85 19.81
N LEU A 481 10.13 21.55 19.70
CA LEU A 481 10.31 20.86 18.40
C LEU A 481 9.01 20.33 17.78
N PHE A 482 7.91 20.31 18.53
CA PHE A 482 6.58 19.93 18.04
C PHE A 482 5.53 20.86 18.65
N PRO A 483 4.47 21.26 17.91
CA PRO A 483 3.34 21.95 18.53
C PRO A 483 2.73 21.04 19.60
N PRO A 484 2.30 21.57 20.76
CA PRO A 484 1.66 20.78 21.80
C PRO A 484 0.34 20.22 21.27
N ARG A 485 0.34 18.96 20.79
CA ARG A 485 -0.85 18.31 20.25
C ARG A 485 -1.89 18.14 21.36
N THR A 486 -2.97 18.89 21.25
CA THR A 486 -4.16 18.89 22.13
C THR A 486 -4.58 17.46 22.48
N PRO A 487 -4.74 17.12 23.78
CA PRO A 487 -5.28 15.83 24.18
C PRO A 487 -6.68 15.58 23.60
N ALA A 488 -7.01 14.31 23.36
CA ALA A 488 -8.34 13.94 22.91
C ALA A 488 -8.75 12.56 23.44
N ILE A 489 -10.05 12.29 23.45
CA ILE A 489 -10.65 11.00 23.77
C ILE A 489 -11.70 10.59 22.74
N LEU A 490 -11.90 9.28 22.61
CA LEU A 490 -13.10 8.68 22.03
C LEU A 490 -13.82 7.90 23.14
N ALA A 491 -15.07 8.25 23.43
CA ALA A 491 -15.94 7.50 24.31
C ALA A 491 -17.01 6.76 23.49
N LEU A 492 -17.27 5.49 23.81
CA LEU A 492 -18.35 4.68 23.24
C LEU A 492 -19.54 4.61 24.20
N ALA A 493 -20.75 4.42 23.66
CA ALA A 493 -21.99 4.32 24.44
C ALA A 493 -21.92 3.24 25.55
N ASP A 494 -21.21 2.13 25.32
CA ASP A 494 -20.98 1.05 26.29
C ASP A 494 -20.05 1.38 27.48
N GLY A 495 -19.51 2.59 27.54
CA GLY A 495 -18.59 3.02 28.61
C GLY A 495 -17.10 2.86 28.26
N THR A 496 -16.76 2.27 27.12
CA THR A 496 -15.35 2.16 26.71
C THR A 496 -14.80 3.53 26.32
N VAL A 497 -13.68 3.93 26.95
CA VAL A 497 -12.95 5.16 26.63
C VAL A 497 -11.56 4.82 26.07
N PHE A 498 -11.18 5.54 25.02
CA PHE A 498 -9.85 5.51 24.43
C PHE A 498 -9.24 6.91 24.51
N HIS A 499 -7.97 6.99 24.91
CA HIS A 499 -7.21 8.24 24.95
C HIS A 499 -6.30 8.33 23.74
N GLY A 500 -6.06 9.56 23.28
CA GLY A 500 -5.25 9.86 22.11
C GLY A 500 -4.94 11.35 22.01
N ARG A 501 -4.66 11.80 20.79
CA ARG A 501 -4.25 13.17 20.49
C ARG A 501 -5.05 13.72 19.34
N SER A 502 -5.47 14.98 19.42
CA SER A 502 -6.20 15.63 18.33
C SER A 502 -5.33 15.76 17.08
N ILE A 503 -5.96 15.54 15.93
CA ILE A 503 -5.40 15.67 14.58
C ILE A 503 -6.33 16.47 13.64
N GLY A 504 -7.25 17.25 14.21
CA GLY A 504 -8.20 18.05 13.45
C GLY A 504 -8.69 19.25 14.27
N ALA A 505 -9.94 19.64 14.08
CA ALA A 505 -10.56 20.71 14.86
C ALA A 505 -10.65 20.37 16.36
N ALA A 506 -10.60 21.41 17.20
CA ALA A 506 -10.94 21.31 18.62
C ALA A 506 -12.47 21.33 18.81
N GLY A 507 -12.95 20.78 19.93
CA GLY A 507 -14.38 20.65 20.24
C GLY A 507 -14.80 19.20 20.39
N GLN A 508 -16.05 18.90 20.07
CA GLN A 508 -16.60 17.54 20.14
C GLN A 508 -17.43 17.19 18.90
N SER A 509 -17.50 15.90 18.57
CA SER A 509 -18.37 15.37 17.53
C SER A 509 -18.84 13.97 17.88
N SER A 510 -20.11 13.67 17.59
CA SER A 510 -20.76 12.39 17.93
C SER A 510 -21.40 11.75 16.70
N GLY A 511 -21.36 10.42 16.64
CA GLY A 511 -21.90 9.64 15.54
C GLY A 511 -21.77 8.14 15.76
N GLU A 512 -22.26 7.35 14.81
CA GLU A 512 -22.05 5.90 14.83
C GLU A 512 -20.60 5.59 14.47
N VAL A 513 -19.87 4.90 15.35
CA VAL A 513 -18.48 4.52 15.11
C VAL A 513 -18.43 3.26 14.27
N VAL A 514 -17.85 3.39 13.08
CA VAL A 514 -17.60 2.30 12.12
C VAL A 514 -16.11 2.10 11.95
N PHE A 515 -15.70 0.95 11.39
CA PHE A 515 -14.31 0.72 11.00
C PHE A 515 -14.22 0.40 9.51
N ASN A 516 -13.24 0.95 8.80
CA ASN A 516 -12.99 0.67 7.38
C ASN A 516 -11.62 -0.02 7.19
N THR A 517 -11.59 -1.10 6.40
CA THR A 517 -10.39 -1.93 6.16
C THR A 517 -9.49 -1.47 5.01
N ALA A 518 -9.86 -0.43 4.26
CA ALA A 518 -9.07 0.10 3.16
C ALA A 518 -7.70 0.61 3.64
N MET A 519 -6.63 0.20 2.95
CA MET A 519 -5.26 0.63 3.25
C MET A 519 -4.87 1.93 2.52
N THR A 520 -5.65 2.34 1.54
CA THR A 520 -5.45 3.54 0.72
C THR A 520 -6.79 4.22 0.46
N GLY A 521 -6.74 5.50 0.14
CA GLY A 521 -7.93 6.27 -0.23
C GLY A 521 -8.73 6.84 0.94
N TYR A 522 -8.02 7.29 1.98
CA TYR A 522 -8.67 7.85 3.17
C TYR A 522 -9.38 9.18 2.88
N GLN A 523 -8.99 9.93 1.85
CA GLN A 523 -9.62 11.20 1.51
C GLN A 523 -10.95 10.99 0.78
N GLU A 524 -10.96 10.07 -0.19
CA GLU A 524 -12.13 9.59 -0.90
C GLU A 524 -13.17 9.05 0.11
N ILE A 525 -12.72 8.28 1.10
CA ILE A 525 -13.56 7.78 2.22
C ILE A 525 -14.08 8.91 3.10
N LEU A 526 -13.25 9.89 3.50
CA LEU A 526 -13.69 11.03 4.32
C LEU A 526 -14.70 11.93 3.59
N THR A 527 -14.62 12.00 2.26
CA THR A 527 -15.53 12.79 1.41
C THR A 527 -16.71 11.99 0.84
N ASP A 528 -16.83 10.69 1.09
CA ASP A 528 -18.00 9.89 0.70
C ASP A 528 -19.23 10.31 1.56
N PRO A 529 -20.32 10.83 0.95
CA PRO A 529 -21.50 11.28 1.69
C PRO A 529 -22.19 10.19 2.51
N SER A 530 -21.94 8.92 2.21
CA SER A 530 -22.53 7.78 2.92
C SER A 530 -22.07 7.67 4.38
N TYR A 531 -20.95 8.31 4.77
CA TYR A 531 -20.49 8.42 6.17
C TYR A 531 -21.11 9.58 6.96
N ALA A 532 -22.12 10.28 6.44
CA ALA A 532 -22.77 11.36 7.16
C ALA A 532 -23.30 10.88 8.53
N GLY A 533 -22.87 11.53 9.61
CA GLY A 533 -23.21 11.13 10.98
C GLY A 533 -22.48 9.90 11.51
N GLN A 534 -21.43 9.43 10.83
CA GLN A 534 -20.58 8.31 11.27
C GLN A 534 -19.15 8.78 11.59
N ILE A 535 -18.51 8.13 12.56
CA ILE A 535 -17.12 8.34 12.94
C ILE A 535 -16.28 7.19 12.36
N ILE A 536 -15.32 7.52 11.50
CA ILE A 536 -14.57 6.52 10.73
C ILE A 536 -13.31 6.09 11.48
N THR A 537 -13.20 4.80 11.80
CA THR A 537 -11.98 4.17 12.32
C THR A 537 -11.23 3.47 11.18
N PHE A 538 -10.01 3.89 10.87
CA PHE A 538 -9.18 3.14 9.91
C PHE A 538 -8.42 2.00 10.59
N THR A 539 -8.42 0.81 9.98
CA THR A 539 -7.61 -0.32 10.47
C THR A 539 -6.16 -0.27 10.00
N ASN A 540 -5.89 0.40 8.88
CA ASN A 540 -4.52 0.69 8.44
C ASN A 540 -3.89 1.70 9.40
N PRO A 541 -2.71 1.40 10.01
CA PRO A 541 -2.21 2.22 11.10
C PRO A 541 -1.81 3.64 10.71
N HIS A 542 -1.20 3.83 9.53
CA HIS A 542 -0.68 5.12 9.07
C HIS A 542 -1.64 5.76 8.07
N ILE A 543 -2.27 6.87 8.46
CA ILE A 543 -3.27 7.59 7.65
C ILE A 543 -2.82 9.05 7.49
N GLY A 544 -2.78 9.55 6.26
CA GLY A 544 -2.17 10.85 5.92
C GLY A 544 -0.87 10.77 5.11
N ASN A 545 -0.36 9.56 4.81
CA ASN A 545 0.92 9.32 4.12
C ASN A 545 1.09 10.12 2.82
N VAL A 546 0.00 10.33 2.06
CA VAL A 546 0.03 10.97 0.74
C VAL A 546 -0.52 12.41 0.77
N GLY A 547 -0.76 12.96 1.96
CA GLY A 547 -1.37 14.28 2.14
C GLY A 547 -2.83 14.31 1.70
N VAL A 548 -3.25 15.42 1.12
CA VAL A 548 -4.56 15.60 0.48
C VAL A 548 -4.41 16.33 -0.86
N THR A 549 -5.36 16.15 -1.77
CA THR A 549 -5.49 16.90 -3.04
C THR A 549 -6.95 17.12 -3.38
N HIS A 550 -7.32 18.28 -3.94
CA HIS A 550 -8.68 18.55 -4.38
C HIS A 550 -9.20 17.52 -5.41
N GLU A 551 -8.30 16.83 -6.12
CA GLU A 551 -8.66 15.80 -7.08
C GLU A 551 -9.30 14.56 -6.43
N ASP A 552 -8.92 14.19 -5.21
CA ASP A 552 -9.38 12.95 -4.53
C ASP A 552 -10.66 13.17 -3.70
N ALA A 553 -11.40 14.25 -3.98
CA ALA A 553 -12.68 14.53 -3.36
C ALA A 553 -13.84 13.86 -4.12
N GLU A 554 -14.53 12.94 -3.44
CA GLU A 554 -15.73 12.27 -3.94
C GLU A 554 -17.02 13.06 -3.72
N SER A 555 -16.95 14.22 -3.08
CA SER A 555 -18.08 15.14 -2.94
C SER A 555 -17.61 16.57 -2.67
N ARG A 556 -18.54 17.46 -2.29
CA ARG A 556 -18.29 18.88 -1.99
C ARG A 556 -17.65 19.16 -0.62
N SER A 557 -17.63 18.19 0.29
CA SER A 557 -17.23 18.37 1.70
C SER A 557 -16.65 17.09 2.30
N ILE A 558 -16.05 17.18 3.50
CA ILE A 558 -15.91 16.02 4.38
C ILE A 558 -17.30 15.73 4.97
N TYR A 559 -17.76 14.47 4.88
CA TYR A 559 -19.06 14.04 5.41
C TYR A 559 -18.94 13.19 6.67
N ALA A 560 -17.79 12.56 6.90
CA ALA A 560 -17.48 11.89 8.15
C ALA A 560 -17.65 12.85 9.34
N ALA A 561 -18.41 12.42 10.35
CA ALA A 561 -18.60 13.20 11.58
C ALA A 561 -17.29 13.31 12.40
N GLY A 562 -16.38 12.35 12.24
CA GLY A 562 -15.05 12.41 12.84
C GLY A 562 -14.13 11.29 12.35
N LEU A 563 -12.85 11.41 12.67
CA LEU A 563 -11.79 10.49 12.24
C LEU A 563 -11.08 9.85 13.44
N VAL A 564 -10.85 8.54 13.36
CA VAL A 564 -10.10 7.76 14.37
C VAL A 564 -9.01 6.95 13.67
N ILE A 565 -7.74 7.17 14.05
CA ILE A 565 -6.58 6.48 13.47
C ILE A 565 -5.59 6.03 14.53
N ARG A 566 -4.66 5.14 14.16
CA ARG A 566 -3.54 4.76 15.03
C ARG A 566 -2.44 5.81 14.99
N ASP A 567 -1.99 6.21 13.81
CA ASP A 567 -0.82 7.08 13.63
C ASP A 567 -1.05 8.12 12.53
N LEU A 568 -0.74 9.38 12.84
CA LEU A 568 -0.65 10.47 11.87
C LEU A 568 0.84 10.68 11.52
N PRO A 569 1.27 10.40 10.28
CA PRO A 569 2.65 10.63 9.84
C PRO A 569 3.14 12.05 10.09
N SER A 570 4.44 12.19 10.35
CA SER A 570 5.06 13.51 10.53
C SER A 570 5.18 14.32 9.24
N LEU A 571 5.07 13.68 8.07
CA LEU A 571 5.20 14.29 6.75
C LEU A 571 4.28 13.58 5.75
N ALA A 572 3.51 14.35 4.99
CA ALA A 572 2.86 13.90 3.76
C ALA A 572 3.90 13.83 2.63
N SER A 573 3.98 12.70 1.92
CA SER A 573 4.95 12.51 0.84
C SER A 573 4.31 11.86 -0.39
N ASN A 574 3.75 12.70 -1.25
CA ASN A 574 3.25 12.33 -2.57
C ASN A 574 3.37 13.51 -3.53
N TRP A 575 3.60 13.26 -4.82
CA TRP A 575 3.71 14.30 -5.84
C TRP A 575 2.38 15.03 -6.14
N ARG A 576 1.24 14.43 -5.77
CA ARG A 576 -0.10 15.05 -5.81
C ARG A 576 -0.46 15.84 -4.55
N SER A 577 0.34 15.75 -3.48
CA SER A 577 0.00 16.35 -2.18
C SER A 577 -0.03 17.87 -2.25
N GLU A 578 -1.19 18.47 -1.98
CA GLU A 578 -1.42 19.92 -1.90
C GLU A 578 -1.42 20.43 -0.46
N GLY A 579 -1.58 19.55 0.53
CA GLY A 579 -1.53 19.85 1.95
C GLY A 579 -1.47 18.59 2.82
N ASP A 580 -1.33 18.75 4.13
CA ASP A 580 -1.38 17.65 5.08
C ASP A 580 -2.82 17.37 5.59
N LEU A 581 -3.05 16.15 6.05
CA LEU A 581 -4.35 15.68 6.51
C LEU A 581 -4.88 16.46 7.73
N ALA A 582 -4.02 16.84 8.68
CA ALA A 582 -4.47 17.48 9.92
C ALA A 582 -4.89 18.93 9.69
N SER A 583 -4.13 19.68 8.89
CA SER A 583 -4.49 21.03 8.46
C SER A 583 -5.81 21.02 7.67
N TRP A 584 -6.03 20.03 6.81
CA TRP A 584 -7.26 19.89 6.04
C TRP A 584 -8.49 19.58 6.91
N LEU A 585 -8.36 18.64 7.88
CA LEU A 585 -9.41 18.34 8.86
C LEU A 585 -9.75 19.56 9.72
N ALA A 586 -8.73 20.28 10.21
CA ALA A 586 -8.93 21.48 11.02
C ALA A 586 -9.61 22.60 10.22
N ALA A 587 -9.22 22.83 8.96
CA ALA A 587 -9.86 23.80 8.07
C ALA A 587 -11.32 23.45 7.74
N ALA A 588 -11.65 22.16 7.67
CA ALA A 588 -13.01 21.66 7.47
C ALA A 588 -13.86 21.63 8.77
N GLY A 589 -13.28 21.95 9.94
CA GLY A 589 -13.97 21.87 11.22
C GLY A 589 -14.19 20.44 11.75
N VAL A 590 -13.48 19.46 11.21
CA VAL A 590 -13.69 18.03 11.53
C VAL A 590 -12.80 17.61 12.70
N VAL A 591 -13.43 17.04 13.73
CA VAL A 591 -12.72 16.52 14.91
C VAL A 591 -12.11 15.16 14.57
N GLY A 592 -10.82 14.99 14.85
CA GLY A 592 -10.10 13.74 14.58
C GLY A 592 -9.13 13.39 15.71
N ILE A 593 -8.91 12.10 15.92
CA ILE A 593 -8.06 11.57 17.00
C ILE A 593 -7.10 10.48 16.50
N ALA A 594 -5.83 10.59 16.90
CA ALA A 594 -4.77 9.62 16.66
C ALA A 594 -4.21 9.04 17.98
N ASP A 595 -3.28 8.09 17.88
CA ASP A 595 -2.64 7.34 18.97
C ASP A 595 -3.54 6.30 19.67
N LEU A 596 -4.66 5.89 19.05
CA LEU A 596 -5.49 4.80 19.55
C LEU A 596 -5.01 3.42 19.10
N ASP A 597 -5.25 2.41 19.94
CA ASP A 597 -5.32 1.02 19.49
C ASP A 597 -6.60 0.80 18.66
N THR A 598 -6.54 1.18 17.38
CA THR A 598 -7.65 0.97 16.43
C THR A 598 -7.97 -0.50 16.23
N ARG A 599 -7.00 -1.41 16.43
CA ARG A 599 -7.24 -2.87 16.38
C ARG A 599 -8.13 -3.33 17.54
N ARG A 600 -7.95 -2.80 18.76
CA ARG A 600 -8.86 -3.03 19.89
C ARG A 600 -10.24 -2.46 19.58
N LEU A 601 -10.34 -1.24 19.06
CA LEU A 601 -11.62 -0.61 18.69
C LEU A 601 -12.37 -1.44 17.62
N THR A 602 -11.71 -1.83 16.53
CA THR A 602 -12.29 -2.70 15.50
C THR A 602 -12.79 -4.03 16.07
N ARG A 603 -12.06 -4.65 17.02
CA ARG A 603 -12.54 -5.86 17.70
C ARG A 603 -13.80 -5.59 18.53
N VAL A 604 -13.84 -4.50 19.29
CA VAL A 604 -15.04 -4.09 20.06
C VAL A 604 -16.25 -3.93 19.13
N LEU A 605 -16.10 -3.22 18.01
CA LEU A 605 -17.17 -2.98 17.04
C LEU A 605 -17.60 -4.27 16.30
N ARG A 606 -16.67 -5.14 15.93
CA ARG A 606 -17.00 -6.45 15.33
C ARG A 606 -17.74 -7.37 16.32
N ASP A 607 -17.28 -7.39 17.58
CA ASP A 607 -17.76 -8.34 18.58
C ASP A 607 -19.07 -7.88 19.23
N ARG A 608 -19.27 -6.56 19.47
CA ARG A 608 -20.49 -5.96 20.04
C ARG A 608 -21.45 -5.35 19.02
N GLY A 609 -20.99 -5.09 17.80
CA GLY A 609 -21.72 -4.34 16.78
C GLY A 609 -21.29 -2.87 16.70
N ALA A 610 -21.77 -2.17 15.67
CA ALA A 610 -21.60 -0.73 15.54
C ALA A 610 -22.26 -0.02 16.74
N GLN A 611 -21.59 1.01 17.27
CA GLN A 611 -22.01 1.73 18.46
C GLN A 611 -21.85 3.22 18.25
N ASN A 612 -22.73 4.01 18.86
CA ASN A 612 -22.52 5.45 18.91
C ASN A 612 -21.34 5.80 19.84
N GLY A 613 -20.62 6.84 19.46
CA GLY A 613 -19.47 7.36 20.18
C GLY A 613 -19.33 8.86 20.01
N CYS A 614 -18.49 9.46 20.86
CA CYS A 614 -18.16 10.88 20.83
C CYS A 614 -16.64 11.05 20.90
N ILE A 615 -16.07 11.84 19.98
CA ILE A 615 -14.70 12.34 20.09
C ILE A 615 -14.75 13.70 20.77
N VAL A 616 -13.91 13.90 21.79
CA VAL A 616 -13.67 15.21 22.42
C VAL A 616 -12.19 15.56 22.30
N ALA A 617 -11.89 16.74 21.77
CA ALA A 617 -10.55 17.31 21.63
C ALA A 617 -10.49 18.65 22.38
N ALA A 618 -9.82 18.69 23.53
CA ALA A 618 -9.84 19.79 24.48
C ALA A 618 -8.44 20.06 25.09
N PRO A 619 -8.16 21.29 25.58
CA PRO A 619 -6.84 21.63 26.15
C PRO A 619 -6.39 20.72 27.30
N SER A 620 -7.35 20.19 28.05
CA SER A 620 -7.19 19.18 29.10
C SER A 620 -8.31 18.17 28.98
N ILE A 621 -8.05 16.92 29.39
CA ILE A 621 -9.06 15.87 29.55
C ILE A 621 -9.01 15.40 31.01
N GLY A 622 -10.09 15.61 31.74
CA GLY A 622 -10.34 15.05 33.07
C GLY A 622 -11.67 14.28 33.10
N THR A 623 -12.20 14.07 34.31
CA THR A 623 -13.47 13.35 34.52
C THR A 623 -14.64 14.00 33.79
N MET A 624 -14.72 15.33 33.80
CA MET A 624 -15.81 16.09 33.19
C MET A 624 -15.91 15.87 31.69
N GLU A 625 -14.79 15.93 30.95
CA GLU A 625 -14.77 15.70 29.50
C GLU A 625 -15.11 14.25 29.15
N VAL A 626 -14.69 13.29 29.99
CA VAL A 626 -15.05 11.87 29.84
C VAL A 626 -16.55 11.64 30.07
N GLU A 627 -17.12 12.22 31.12
CA GLU A 627 -18.57 12.14 31.40
C GLU A 627 -19.40 12.80 30.30
N GLN A 628 -18.99 13.96 29.79
CA GLN A 628 -19.62 14.64 28.66
C GLN A 628 -19.55 13.79 27.38
N ALA A 629 -18.39 13.22 27.05
CA ALA A 629 -18.23 12.34 25.89
C ALA A 629 -19.13 11.09 26.00
N LEU A 630 -19.24 10.50 27.20
CA LEU A 630 -20.10 9.35 27.46
C LEU A 630 -21.60 9.70 27.37
N ALA A 631 -22.01 10.87 27.86
CA ALA A 631 -23.38 11.36 27.72
C ALA A 631 -23.71 11.59 26.24
N ALA A 632 -22.88 12.34 25.52
CA ALA A 632 -23.05 12.64 24.10
C ALA A 632 -23.04 11.36 23.22
N ALA A 633 -22.22 10.35 23.55
CA ALA A 633 -22.22 9.06 22.86
C ALA A 633 -23.53 8.26 23.06
N ARG A 634 -24.21 8.41 24.21
CA ARG A 634 -25.48 7.73 24.53
C ARG A 634 -26.70 8.48 24.01
N GLU A 635 -26.63 9.82 23.98
CA GLU A 635 -27.68 10.69 23.46
C GLU A 635 -27.67 10.82 21.93
N ALA A 636 -26.52 10.52 21.29
CA ALA A 636 -26.40 10.49 19.84
C ALA A 636 -27.51 9.60 19.21
N PRO A 637 -28.23 10.09 18.19
CA PRO A 637 -29.34 9.34 17.62
C PRO A 637 -28.85 8.13 16.80
N SER A 638 -29.56 7.01 16.91
CA SER A 638 -29.29 5.79 16.13
C SER A 638 -29.32 6.05 14.62
N MET A 639 -28.51 5.31 13.84
CA MET A 639 -28.66 5.30 12.38
C MET A 639 -30.00 4.71 11.90
N ALA A 640 -30.59 3.78 12.65
CA ALA A 640 -31.87 3.19 12.27
C ALA A 640 -32.99 4.23 12.36
N GLY A 641 -33.84 4.29 11.33
CA GLY A 641 -34.92 5.27 11.19
C GLY A 641 -34.48 6.69 10.80
N ARG A 642 -33.21 6.92 10.42
CA ARG A 642 -32.73 8.24 9.98
C ARG A 642 -32.58 8.32 8.45
N ASP A 643 -33.52 9.02 7.81
CA ASP A 643 -33.32 9.57 6.47
C ASP A 643 -32.29 10.70 6.53
N LEU A 644 -31.05 10.35 6.16
CA LEU A 644 -29.96 11.30 5.93
C LEU A 644 -29.77 11.64 4.44
N ALA A 645 -30.40 10.88 3.53
CA ALA A 645 -30.34 11.13 2.09
C ALA A 645 -30.82 12.55 1.75
N LYS A 646 -31.95 12.99 2.32
CA LYS A 646 -32.44 14.38 2.16
C LYS A 646 -31.52 15.45 2.75
N VAL A 647 -30.64 15.09 3.69
CA VAL A 647 -29.73 16.03 4.37
C VAL A 647 -28.48 16.28 3.53
N VAL A 648 -28.01 15.27 2.80
CA VAL A 648 -26.79 15.37 1.98
C VAL A 648 -27.06 15.68 0.50
N SER A 649 -28.28 15.40 0.01
CA SER A 649 -28.77 15.75 -1.32
C SER A 649 -28.46 17.20 -1.73
N THR A 650 -28.26 17.41 -3.03
CA THR A 650 -28.34 18.73 -3.67
C THR A 650 -29.70 19.38 -3.42
N THR A 651 -29.72 20.71 -3.37
CA THR A 651 -30.94 21.52 -3.20
C THR A 651 -31.62 21.88 -4.52
N SER A 652 -30.90 21.77 -5.64
CA SER A 652 -31.41 22.09 -6.99
C SER A 652 -30.81 21.15 -8.04
N PRO A 653 -31.55 20.82 -9.11
CA PRO A 653 -31.00 20.03 -10.21
C PRO A 653 -29.81 20.70 -10.90
N TYR A 654 -28.88 19.91 -11.42
CA TYR A 654 -27.73 20.37 -12.19
C TYR A 654 -27.26 19.32 -13.21
N GLU A 655 -26.50 19.73 -14.22
CA GLU A 655 -25.86 18.81 -15.19
C GLU A 655 -24.40 18.55 -14.79
N TRP A 656 -23.97 17.28 -14.81
CA TRP A 656 -22.57 16.89 -14.56
C TRP A 656 -21.83 16.59 -15.86
N THR A 657 -20.65 17.17 -16.03
CA THR A 657 -19.90 17.20 -17.31
C THR A 657 -18.45 16.73 -17.21
N ALA A 658 -17.96 16.33 -16.04
CA ALA A 658 -16.60 15.83 -15.85
C ALA A 658 -16.53 14.30 -16.02
N SER A 659 -15.56 13.81 -16.79
CA SER A 659 -15.29 12.37 -16.98
C SER A 659 -14.30 11.84 -15.95
N THR A 660 -13.92 10.57 -16.02
CA THR A 660 -12.97 9.93 -15.10
C THR A 660 -11.55 10.51 -15.20
N TRP A 661 -10.84 10.48 -14.07
CA TRP A 661 -9.44 10.92 -13.95
C TRP A 661 -8.47 9.95 -14.63
N ALA A 662 -7.37 10.48 -15.18
CA ALA A 662 -6.25 9.67 -15.67
C ALA A 662 -4.90 10.31 -15.33
N LEU A 663 -3.91 9.47 -15.04
CA LEU A 663 -2.54 9.90 -14.72
C LEU A 663 -1.92 10.68 -15.88
N GLY A 664 -1.59 11.95 -15.64
CA GLY A 664 -1.06 12.87 -16.65
C GLY A 664 -2.04 14.00 -16.98
N PRO A 665 -3.14 13.74 -17.72
CA PRO A 665 -4.09 14.77 -18.11
C PRO A 665 -5.09 15.16 -16.99
N GLY A 666 -5.17 14.39 -15.90
CA GLY A 666 -6.13 14.62 -14.83
C GLY A 666 -7.56 14.25 -15.26
N TYR A 667 -8.55 15.04 -14.84
CA TYR A 667 -9.94 14.87 -15.24
C TYR A 667 -10.18 15.13 -16.72
N ARG A 668 -10.70 14.12 -17.44
CA ARG A 668 -10.96 14.21 -18.88
C ARG A 668 -12.27 14.96 -19.17
N PRO A 669 -12.37 15.66 -20.33
CA PRO A 669 -13.65 16.22 -20.79
C PRO A 669 -14.66 15.10 -21.09
N ALA A 670 -15.96 15.44 -21.04
CA ALA A 670 -17.02 14.54 -21.46
C ALA A 670 -16.85 14.13 -22.95
N PRO A 671 -17.03 12.83 -23.29
CA PRO A 671 -17.23 12.42 -24.67
C PRO A 671 -18.61 12.90 -25.19
N PRO A 672 -18.86 12.87 -26.50
CA PRO A 672 -20.17 13.19 -27.06
C PRO A 672 -21.28 12.35 -26.41
N ALA A 673 -22.34 13.01 -25.92
CA ALA A 673 -23.44 12.33 -25.25
C ALA A 673 -24.26 11.48 -26.24
N ARG A 674 -24.48 10.22 -25.87
CA ARG A 674 -25.29 9.22 -26.57
C ARG A 674 -26.62 8.96 -25.86
N HIS A 675 -26.65 9.12 -24.54
CA HIS A 675 -27.81 8.84 -23.68
C HIS A 675 -28.02 9.97 -22.67
N THR A 676 -29.26 10.22 -22.27
CA THR A 676 -29.66 11.14 -21.21
C THR A 676 -30.02 10.35 -19.96
N VAL A 677 -29.24 10.48 -18.89
CA VAL A 677 -29.47 9.82 -17.60
C VAL A 677 -29.94 10.85 -16.59
N VAL A 678 -30.98 10.52 -15.83
CA VAL A 678 -31.34 11.28 -14.61
C VAL A 678 -30.86 10.51 -13.39
N ALA A 679 -29.98 11.13 -12.60
CA ALA A 679 -29.41 10.57 -11.39
C ALA A 679 -30.04 11.21 -10.15
N TYR A 680 -30.69 10.41 -9.30
CA TYR A 680 -31.09 10.87 -7.97
C TYR A 680 -29.86 11.02 -7.09
N ASP A 681 -29.72 12.20 -6.49
CA ASP A 681 -28.71 12.49 -5.47
C ASP A 681 -29.25 12.19 -4.08
N PHE A 682 -28.98 10.98 -3.60
CA PHE A 682 -29.18 10.60 -2.20
C PHE A 682 -27.92 10.82 -1.34
N GLY A 683 -26.91 11.53 -1.85
CA GLY A 683 -25.53 11.52 -1.35
C GLY A 683 -24.53 11.01 -2.40
N VAL A 684 -24.70 11.41 -3.66
CA VAL A 684 -23.96 10.84 -4.79
C VAL A 684 -22.47 11.13 -4.72
N LYS A 685 -21.67 10.06 -4.87
CA LYS A 685 -20.22 10.18 -5.09
C LYS A 685 -19.91 10.65 -6.51
N HIS A 686 -18.98 11.59 -6.63
CA HIS A 686 -18.57 12.16 -7.91
C HIS A 686 -18.11 11.09 -8.91
N ASN A 687 -17.41 10.02 -8.50
CA ASN A 687 -16.91 9.04 -9.45
C ASN A 687 -18.01 8.23 -10.15
N ILE A 688 -19.19 8.08 -9.54
CA ILE A 688 -20.38 7.53 -10.21
C ILE A 688 -20.74 8.39 -11.43
N LEU A 689 -20.84 9.71 -11.23
CA LEU A 689 -21.20 10.66 -12.27
C LEU A 689 -20.13 10.69 -13.37
N ARG A 690 -18.85 10.64 -12.98
CA ARG A 690 -17.70 10.54 -13.90
C ARG A 690 -17.74 9.28 -14.76
N MET A 691 -18.08 8.12 -14.18
CA MET A 691 -18.15 6.85 -14.91
C MET A 691 -19.36 6.74 -15.85
N LEU A 692 -20.47 7.40 -15.51
CA LEU A 692 -21.61 7.57 -16.43
C LEU A 692 -21.23 8.48 -17.62
N VAL A 693 -20.59 9.63 -17.35
CA VAL A 693 -20.10 10.55 -18.39
C VAL A 693 -19.06 9.89 -19.29
N GLU A 694 -18.12 9.13 -18.75
CA GLU A 694 -17.12 8.36 -19.51
C GLU A 694 -17.77 7.47 -20.58
N ARG A 695 -18.97 6.96 -20.31
CA ARG A 695 -19.73 6.06 -21.21
C ARG A 695 -20.68 6.80 -22.16
N GLY A 696 -20.57 8.13 -22.24
CA GLY A 696 -21.42 8.95 -23.11
C GLY A 696 -22.80 9.25 -22.52
N CYS A 697 -22.99 9.19 -21.20
CA CYS A 697 -24.22 9.70 -20.58
C CYS A 697 -24.11 11.20 -20.34
N ARG A 698 -25.08 11.99 -20.81
CA ARG A 698 -25.36 13.32 -20.25
C ARG A 698 -26.15 13.11 -18.96
N VAL A 699 -25.59 13.53 -17.82
CA VAL A 699 -26.14 13.22 -16.50
C VAL A 699 -26.79 14.45 -15.88
N HIS A 700 -28.11 14.40 -15.71
CA HIS A 700 -28.89 15.37 -14.95
C HIS A 700 -29.05 14.86 -13.52
N VAL A 701 -28.39 15.52 -12.58
CA VAL A 701 -28.50 15.20 -11.16
C VAL A 701 -29.70 15.93 -10.57
N VAL A 702 -30.57 15.22 -9.85
CA VAL A 702 -31.80 15.76 -9.22
C VAL A 702 -31.80 15.52 -7.71
N PRO A 703 -32.38 16.42 -6.90
CA PRO A 703 -32.55 16.21 -5.46
C PRO A 703 -33.23 14.88 -5.10
N ALA A 704 -32.86 14.30 -3.96
CA ALA A 704 -33.45 13.07 -3.42
C ALA A 704 -34.99 13.04 -3.48
N GLN A 705 -35.65 14.17 -3.22
CA GLN A 705 -37.11 14.29 -3.11
C GLN A 705 -37.81 14.67 -4.42
N THR A 706 -37.12 14.61 -5.57
CA THR A 706 -37.74 14.92 -6.88
C THR A 706 -38.82 13.88 -7.23
N PRO A 707 -40.05 14.29 -7.58
CA PRO A 707 -41.12 13.36 -7.96
C PRO A 707 -40.84 12.63 -9.27
N ALA A 708 -41.28 11.37 -9.38
CA ALA A 708 -41.14 10.56 -10.59
C ALA A 708 -41.72 11.23 -11.84
N ARG A 709 -42.90 11.86 -11.75
CA ARG A 709 -43.48 12.64 -12.87
C ARG A 709 -42.54 13.70 -13.44
N ASP A 710 -41.73 14.35 -12.60
CA ASP A 710 -40.84 15.44 -13.00
C ASP A 710 -39.55 14.87 -13.63
N VAL A 711 -39.09 13.69 -13.17
CA VAL A 711 -38.03 12.90 -13.81
C VAL A 711 -38.46 12.33 -15.17
N LEU A 712 -39.66 11.75 -15.26
CA LEU A 712 -40.19 11.16 -16.50
C LEU A 712 -40.47 12.23 -17.57
N ALA A 713 -40.82 13.46 -17.16
CA ALA A 713 -40.97 14.60 -18.07
C ALA A 713 -39.68 14.99 -18.80
N LEU A 714 -38.50 14.69 -18.23
CA LEU A 714 -37.20 14.87 -18.89
C LEU A 714 -36.92 13.82 -19.99
N LYS A 715 -37.79 12.82 -20.13
CA LYS A 715 -37.67 11.69 -21.07
C LYS A 715 -36.28 11.01 -21.00
N PRO A 716 -35.81 10.60 -19.81
CA PRO A 716 -34.51 9.94 -19.67
C PRO A 716 -34.46 8.63 -20.46
N ASP A 717 -33.29 8.33 -21.00
CA ASP A 717 -32.95 7.02 -21.57
C ASP A 717 -32.80 5.96 -20.46
N GLY A 718 -32.31 6.39 -19.29
CA GLY A 718 -32.27 5.59 -18.07
C GLY A 718 -32.25 6.45 -16.80
N VAL A 719 -32.65 5.88 -15.67
CA VAL A 719 -32.60 6.50 -14.34
C VAL A 719 -31.55 5.80 -13.47
N PHE A 720 -30.78 6.60 -12.75
CA PHE A 720 -29.74 6.13 -11.86
C PHE A 720 -30.05 6.52 -10.40
N LEU A 721 -29.82 5.60 -9.46
CA LEU A 721 -30.11 5.76 -8.03
C LEU A 721 -28.79 5.67 -7.24
N SER A 722 -28.34 6.78 -6.64
CA SER A 722 -27.02 6.85 -6.03
C SER A 722 -26.88 6.09 -4.71
N ASN A 723 -25.63 5.97 -4.28
CA ASN A 723 -25.29 5.74 -2.88
C ASN A 723 -25.81 6.89 -1.99
N GLY A 724 -25.76 6.68 -0.67
CA GLY A 724 -26.13 7.70 0.30
C GLY A 724 -26.10 7.17 1.74
N PRO A 725 -26.17 8.08 2.74
CA PRO A 725 -26.16 7.74 4.15
C PRO A 725 -27.55 7.41 4.72
N GLY A 726 -27.56 6.78 5.89
CA GLY A 726 -28.76 6.59 6.69
C GLY A 726 -29.51 5.29 6.42
N ASP A 727 -30.74 5.26 6.92
CA ASP A 727 -31.67 4.14 6.77
C ASP A 727 -32.51 4.32 5.49
N PRO A 728 -32.64 3.29 4.63
CA PRO A 728 -33.47 3.36 3.42
C PRO A 728 -34.98 3.37 3.68
N GLU A 729 -35.48 2.78 4.78
CA GLU A 729 -36.92 2.66 5.05
C GLU A 729 -37.68 4.00 5.17
N PRO A 730 -37.17 5.04 5.86
CA PRO A 730 -37.85 6.33 5.96
C PRO A 730 -37.85 7.16 4.65
N CYS A 731 -37.23 6.70 3.57
CA CYS A 731 -37.16 7.43 2.29
C CYS A 731 -38.40 7.17 1.41
N ASP A 732 -39.60 7.37 1.98
CA ASP A 732 -40.91 7.08 1.36
C ASP A 732 -41.10 7.72 -0.03
N TYR A 733 -40.66 8.98 -0.17
CA TYR A 733 -40.65 9.74 -1.42
C TYR A 733 -39.85 9.03 -2.54
N ALA A 734 -38.69 8.45 -2.20
CA ALA A 734 -37.83 7.78 -3.16
C ALA A 734 -38.40 6.41 -3.53
N ILE A 735 -38.87 5.65 -2.53
CA ILE A 735 -39.51 4.33 -2.73
C ILE A 735 -40.74 4.46 -3.65
N GLY A 736 -41.56 5.49 -3.44
CA GLY A 736 -42.70 5.81 -4.33
C GLY A 736 -42.24 6.16 -5.75
N ALA A 737 -41.31 7.10 -5.88
CA ALA A 737 -40.83 7.54 -7.19
C ALA A 737 -40.15 6.42 -8.00
N ILE A 738 -39.34 5.57 -7.35
CA ILE A 738 -38.69 4.43 -8.00
C ILE A 738 -39.74 3.43 -8.51
N ARG A 739 -40.81 3.17 -7.74
CA ARG A 739 -41.89 2.28 -8.16
C ARG A 739 -42.60 2.79 -9.42
N GLU A 740 -42.85 4.09 -9.52
CA GLU A 740 -43.41 4.72 -10.72
C GLU A 740 -42.45 4.63 -11.92
N ILE A 741 -41.16 4.91 -11.73
CA ILE A 741 -40.14 4.90 -12.79
C ILE A 741 -39.90 3.49 -13.36
N VAL A 742 -39.78 2.48 -12.49
CA VAL A 742 -39.67 1.07 -12.90
C VAL A 742 -40.98 0.59 -13.52
N GLY A 743 -42.13 1.04 -13.00
CA GLY A 743 -43.47 0.79 -13.57
C GLY A 743 -43.66 1.40 -14.96
N ALA A 744 -42.99 2.50 -15.27
CA ALA A 744 -42.93 3.11 -16.61
C ALA A 744 -41.95 2.40 -17.56
N GLY A 745 -41.20 1.39 -17.10
CA GLY A 745 -40.29 0.59 -17.93
C GLY A 745 -38.96 1.28 -18.27
N VAL A 746 -38.62 2.38 -17.59
CA VAL A 746 -37.35 3.07 -17.82
C VAL A 746 -36.18 2.22 -17.25
N PRO A 747 -35.12 1.95 -18.02
CA PRO A 747 -33.91 1.30 -17.51
C PRO A 747 -33.42 1.94 -16.22
N THR A 748 -33.27 1.16 -15.16
CA THR A 748 -32.99 1.66 -13.81
C THR A 748 -31.80 0.94 -13.20
N PHE A 749 -30.79 1.70 -12.72
CA PHE A 749 -29.62 1.14 -12.04
C PHE A 749 -29.40 1.80 -10.68
N GLY A 750 -29.28 1.00 -9.61
CA GLY A 750 -29.02 1.48 -8.26
C GLY A 750 -27.71 0.99 -7.65
N ILE A 751 -27.03 1.85 -6.89
CA ILE A 751 -25.77 1.56 -6.18
C ILE A 751 -25.96 1.83 -4.67
N CYS A 752 -25.50 0.90 -3.82
CA CYS A 752 -25.55 0.99 -2.34
C CYS A 752 -26.94 1.37 -1.77
N LEU A 753 -27.20 2.64 -1.43
CA LEU A 753 -28.52 3.08 -0.97
C LEU A 753 -29.58 2.92 -2.08
N GLY A 754 -29.24 3.25 -3.33
CA GLY A 754 -30.08 3.00 -4.49
C GLY A 754 -30.39 1.52 -4.73
N HIS A 755 -29.53 0.59 -4.28
CA HIS A 755 -29.84 -0.84 -4.28
C HIS A 755 -30.92 -1.19 -3.25
N GLN A 756 -30.81 -0.64 -2.04
CA GLN A 756 -31.76 -0.86 -0.96
C GLN A 756 -33.13 -0.26 -1.30
N LEU A 757 -33.16 0.98 -1.79
CA LEU A 757 -34.38 1.66 -2.23
C LEU A 757 -35.06 0.93 -3.40
N LEU A 758 -34.30 0.35 -4.35
CA LEU A 758 -34.87 -0.48 -5.41
C LEU A 758 -35.49 -1.78 -4.86
N GLY A 759 -34.87 -2.41 -3.86
CA GLY A 759 -35.44 -3.56 -3.15
C GLY A 759 -36.74 -3.21 -2.42
N LEU A 760 -36.77 -2.10 -1.68
CA LEU A 760 -37.98 -1.61 -1.01
C LEU A 760 -39.10 -1.21 -1.99
N ALA A 761 -38.75 -0.63 -3.14
CA ALA A 761 -39.71 -0.31 -4.20
C ALA A 761 -40.40 -1.57 -4.76
N ALA A 762 -39.66 -2.68 -4.85
CA ALA A 762 -40.17 -4.00 -5.21
C ALA A 762 -41.08 -4.64 -4.13
N GLY A 763 -40.97 -4.20 -2.87
CA GLY A 763 -41.68 -4.77 -1.72
C GLY A 763 -40.84 -5.72 -0.86
N ALA A 764 -39.52 -5.75 -1.05
CA ALA A 764 -38.61 -6.41 -0.11
C ALA A 764 -38.50 -5.62 1.21
N ARG A 765 -37.78 -6.18 2.19
CA ARG A 765 -37.41 -5.54 3.45
C ARG A 765 -35.91 -5.27 3.52
N THR A 766 -35.52 -4.35 4.40
CA THR A 766 -34.13 -4.09 4.77
C THR A 766 -33.85 -4.48 6.21
N ILE A 767 -32.59 -4.76 6.51
CA ILE A 767 -32.11 -5.08 7.85
C ILE A 767 -30.86 -4.26 8.16
N LYS A 768 -30.75 -3.77 9.39
CA LYS A 768 -29.49 -3.19 9.88
C LYS A 768 -28.50 -4.31 10.18
N MET A 769 -27.31 -4.23 9.60
CA MET A 769 -26.24 -5.19 9.80
C MET A 769 -25.56 -4.97 11.16
N LYS A 770 -24.91 -6.01 11.70
CA LYS A 770 -24.24 -5.93 13.01
C LYS A 770 -23.17 -4.83 13.05
N PHE A 771 -22.32 -4.75 12.02
CA PHE A 771 -21.26 -3.73 11.89
C PHE A 771 -21.06 -3.25 10.43
N GLY A 772 -21.93 -3.66 9.50
CA GLY A 772 -21.87 -3.32 8.08
C GLY A 772 -20.66 -3.89 7.32
N HIS A 773 -20.53 -3.48 6.05
CA HIS A 773 -19.35 -3.73 5.24
C HIS A 773 -18.71 -2.40 4.83
N HIS A 774 -17.44 -2.25 5.20
CA HIS A 774 -16.68 -1.01 5.10
C HIS A 774 -15.23 -1.37 4.73
N GLY A 775 -14.89 -1.32 3.44
CA GLY A 775 -13.60 -1.84 2.98
C GLY A 775 -13.46 -1.94 1.48
N ALA A 776 -12.21 -2.14 1.03
CA ALA A 776 -11.84 -2.23 -0.39
C ALA A 776 -11.30 -3.62 -0.79
N ASN A 777 -11.69 -4.66 -0.05
CA ASN A 777 -11.19 -6.03 -0.20
C ASN A 777 -12.29 -7.10 -0.14
N HIS A 778 -13.55 -6.72 -0.39
CA HIS A 778 -14.71 -7.58 -0.13
C HIS A 778 -15.00 -8.50 -1.32
N PRO A 779 -14.94 -9.83 -1.17
CA PRO A 779 -15.21 -10.76 -2.28
C PRO A 779 -16.71 -10.94 -2.49
N VAL A 780 -17.16 -10.72 -3.73
CA VAL A 780 -18.55 -10.89 -4.17
C VAL A 780 -18.59 -11.87 -5.34
N LEU A 781 -19.48 -12.86 -5.25
CA LEU A 781 -19.76 -13.83 -6.31
C LEU A 781 -20.93 -13.33 -7.17
N ASP A 782 -20.71 -13.22 -8.48
CA ASP A 782 -21.77 -13.15 -9.49
C ASP A 782 -22.35 -14.56 -9.71
N LEU A 783 -23.66 -14.71 -9.53
CA LEU A 783 -24.37 -15.97 -9.71
C LEU A 783 -24.65 -16.31 -11.17
N ASP A 784 -24.66 -15.32 -12.08
CA ASP A 784 -24.93 -15.54 -13.50
C ASP A 784 -23.70 -16.13 -14.21
N THR A 785 -22.50 -15.70 -13.83
CA THR A 785 -21.23 -16.13 -14.45
C THR A 785 -20.40 -17.09 -13.59
N GLY A 786 -20.62 -17.11 -12.27
CA GLY A 786 -19.74 -17.79 -11.31
C GLY A 786 -18.43 -17.03 -11.02
N GLN A 787 -18.26 -15.82 -11.54
CA GLN A 787 -17.07 -15.01 -11.32
C GLN A 787 -17.04 -14.40 -9.92
N VAL A 788 -15.86 -14.39 -9.29
CA VAL A 788 -15.61 -13.64 -8.06
C VAL A 788 -14.93 -12.32 -8.42
N MET A 789 -15.44 -11.22 -7.85
CA MET A 789 -14.90 -9.87 -7.96
C MET A 789 -14.52 -9.36 -6.57
N ILE A 790 -13.44 -8.61 -6.46
CA ILE A 790 -13.11 -7.88 -5.23
C ILE A 790 -13.76 -6.49 -5.34
N THR A 791 -14.43 -6.04 -4.27
CA THR A 791 -15.26 -4.84 -4.33
C THR A 791 -14.96 -3.85 -3.21
N SER A 792 -15.29 -2.59 -3.49
CA SER A 792 -15.42 -1.55 -2.47
C SER A 792 -16.82 -1.59 -1.86
N GLN A 793 -16.91 -1.46 -0.54
CA GLN A 793 -18.12 -1.58 0.26
C GLN A 793 -18.18 -0.46 1.29
N ASN A 794 -19.36 0.15 1.42
CA ASN A 794 -19.69 1.12 2.45
C ASN A 794 -21.20 1.07 2.75
N HIS A 795 -21.64 0.11 3.55
CA HIS A 795 -23.05 -0.02 3.91
C HIS A 795 -23.28 -0.64 5.30
N GLY A 796 -24.13 0.02 6.11
CA GLY A 796 -24.60 -0.47 7.42
C GLY A 796 -25.91 -1.27 7.37
N PHE A 797 -26.61 -1.25 6.23
CA PHE A 797 -27.90 -1.91 6.00
C PHE A 797 -27.80 -2.83 4.79
N ALA A 798 -28.64 -3.86 4.72
CA ALA A 798 -28.73 -4.79 3.58
C ALA A 798 -30.18 -5.16 3.29
N VAL A 799 -30.48 -5.53 2.04
CA VAL A 799 -31.77 -6.09 1.65
C VAL A 799 -31.86 -7.55 2.10
N ASP A 800 -32.98 -7.92 2.72
CA ASP A 800 -33.26 -9.31 3.14
C ASP A 800 -33.63 -10.17 1.93
N ALA A 801 -32.71 -11.05 1.52
CA ALA A 801 -32.90 -11.96 0.40
C ALA A 801 -34.13 -12.88 0.54
N SER A 802 -34.57 -13.19 1.76
CA SER A 802 -35.77 -14.01 2.01
C SER A 802 -37.08 -13.25 1.83
N SER A 803 -37.01 -11.92 1.70
CA SER A 803 -38.16 -11.03 1.49
C SER A 803 -38.37 -10.62 0.04
N LEU A 804 -37.50 -11.03 -0.89
CA LEU A 804 -37.60 -10.65 -2.30
C LEU A 804 -38.90 -11.20 -2.94
N PRO A 805 -39.65 -10.37 -3.69
CA PRO A 805 -40.80 -10.85 -4.46
C PRO A 805 -40.36 -11.71 -5.64
N ALA A 806 -41.28 -12.54 -6.16
CA ALA A 806 -40.97 -13.50 -7.23
C ALA A 806 -40.45 -12.87 -8.54
N ASN A 807 -40.73 -11.59 -8.80
CA ASN A 807 -40.23 -10.87 -9.98
C ASN A 807 -38.85 -10.21 -9.76
N VAL A 808 -38.19 -10.42 -8.62
CA VAL A 808 -36.84 -9.93 -8.35
C VAL A 808 -35.93 -11.09 -7.96
N ARG A 809 -34.91 -11.35 -8.79
CA ARG A 809 -33.91 -12.40 -8.55
C ARG A 809 -32.64 -11.84 -7.95
N VAL A 810 -31.95 -12.66 -7.15
CA VAL A 810 -30.57 -12.42 -6.73
C VAL A 810 -29.64 -12.50 -7.94
N THR A 811 -28.68 -11.57 -8.03
CA THR A 811 -27.58 -11.61 -9.00
C THR A 811 -26.22 -11.81 -8.32
N HIS A 812 -26.02 -11.24 -7.14
CA HIS A 812 -24.73 -11.27 -6.45
C HIS A 812 -24.86 -11.57 -4.96
N VAL A 813 -23.88 -12.30 -4.41
CA VAL A 813 -23.79 -12.63 -2.97
C VAL A 813 -22.38 -12.40 -2.42
N SER A 814 -22.32 -11.95 -1.17
CA SER A 814 -21.07 -11.81 -0.42
C SER A 814 -20.45 -13.19 -0.12
N LEU A 815 -19.14 -13.34 -0.32
CA LEU A 815 -18.41 -14.55 0.09
C LEU A 815 -17.87 -14.49 1.52
N PHE A 816 -17.93 -13.34 2.21
CA PHE A 816 -17.59 -13.25 3.64
C PHE A 816 -18.71 -13.74 4.57
N ASP A 817 -19.97 -13.42 4.25
CA ASP A 817 -21.11 -13.62 5.18
C ASP A 817 -22.40 -14.10 4.50
N ARG A 818 -22.38 -14.35 3.18
CA ARG A 818 -23.54 -14.74 2.36
C ARG A 818 -24.66 -13.69 2.28
N SER A 819 -24.41 -12.44 2.67
CA SER A 819 -25.37 -11.34 2.47
C SER A 819 -25.71 -11.15 0.99
N LEU A 820 -26.89 -10.59 0.73
CA LEU A 820 -27.26 -10.11 -0.60
C LEU A 820 -26.30 -9.00 -1.03
N GLN A 821 -25.89 -9.02 -2.30
CA GLN A 821 -25.01 -8.00 -2.89
C GLN A 821 -25.53 -7.43 -4.21
N GLY A 822 -26.55 -8.03 -4.82
CA GLY A 822 -27.16 -7.50 -6.04
C GLY A 822 -28.46 -8.21 -6.41
N ILE A 823 -29.34 -7.46 -7.07
CA ILE A 823 -30.65 -7.93 -7.53
C ILE A 823 -30.91 -7.48 -8.97
N ALA A 824 -31.81 -8.17 -9.65
CA ALA A 824 -32.39 -7.73 -10.92
C ALA A 824 -33.87 -8.09 -10.97
N TYR A 825 -34.68 -7.18 -11.52
CA TYR A 825 -36.05 -7.50 -11.91
C TYR A 825 -36.03 -8.49 -13.08
N THR A 826 -37.00 -9.40 -13.14
CA THR A 826 -37.16 -10.38 -14.22
C THR A 826 -38.09 -9.90 -15.33
N ASP A 827 -38.93 -8.91 -15.02
CA ASP A 827 -40.01 -8.36 -15.83
C ASP A 827 -39.76 -6.90 -16.30
N ARG A 828 -38.70 -6.26 -15.79
CA ARG A 828 -38.35 -4.85 -16.05
C ARG A 828 -36.83 -4.67 -16.22
N PRO A 829 -36.36 -3.65 -16.97
CA PRO A 829 -34.94 -3.36 -17.15
C PRO A 829 -34.31 -2.68 -15.91
N ALA A 830 -34.55 -3.20 -14.72
CA ALA A 830 -34.11 -2.64 -13.45
C ALA A 830 -33.18 -3.62 -12.70
N PHE A 831 -32.01 -3.14 -12.26
CA PHE A 831 -31.07 -3.92 -11.46
C PHE A 831 -30.27 -3.03 -10.50
N SER A 832 -29.61 -3.63 -9.52
CA SER A 832 -28.80 -2.86 -8.57
C SER A 832 -27.74 -3.69 -7.87
N PHE A 833 -26.75 -3.00 -7.29
CA PHE A 833 -25.61 -3.59 -6.58
C PHE A 833 -25.36 -2.88 -5.25
N GLN A 834 -25.09 -3.65 -4.19
CA GLN A 834 -24.99 -3.17 -2.82
C GLN A 834 -23.63 -2.53 -2.50
N GLY A 835 -22.55 -2.99 -3.14
CA GLY A 835 -21.25 -2.34 -3.07
C GLY A 835 -21.14 -1.16 -4.02
N HIS A 836 -19.89 -0.74 -4.29
CA HIS A 836 -19.56 0.46 -5.06
C HIS A 836 -18.79 0.11 -6.35
N PRO A 837 -19.50 -0.10 -7.48
CA PRO A 837 -18.92 -0.32 -8.82
C PRO A 837 -18.00 0.81 -9.30
N GLU A 838 -18.16 2.02 -8.75
CA GLU A 838 -17.30 3.17 -9.01
C GLU A 838 -16.00 3.19 -8.20
N ALA A 839 -15.85 2.27 -7.25
CA ALA A 839 -14.75 2.25 -6.29
C ALA A 839 -14.55 3.61 -5.61
N SER A 840 -13.46 4.32 -5.90
CA SER A 840 -13.08 5.62 -5.33
C SER A 840 -13.33 5.68 -3.80
N PRO A 841 -12.54 4.94 -3.00
CA PRO A 841 -11.38 4.13 -3.40
C PRO A 841 -11.74 2.65 -3.59
N GLY A 842 -10.81 1.89 -4.17
CA GLY A 842 -10.85 0.42 -4.20
C GLY A 842 -10.62 -0.22 -5.57
N PRO A 843 -10.85 -1.52 -5.70
CA PRO A 843 -10.66 -2.29 -6.94
C PRO A 843 -11.72 -1.95 -7.99
N HIS A 844 -11.34 -2.07 -9.27
CA HIS A 844 -12.20 -1.70 -10.41
C HIS A 844 -13.00 -2.89 -11.00
N ASP A 845 -12.91 -4.07 -10.38
CA ASP A 845 -13.45 -5.35 -10.89
C ASP A 845 -14.94 -5.29 -11.29
N VAL A 846 -15.73 -4.51 -10.55
CA VAL A 846 -17.19 -4.35 -10.70
C VAL A 846 -17.62 -3.23 -11.66
N GLY A 847 -16.68 -2.49 -12.24
CA GLY A 847 -16.95 -1.43 -13.22
C GLY A 847 -17.87 -1.82 -14.40
N PRO A 848 -17.85 -3.06 -14.94
CA PRO A 848 -18.74 -3.50 -16.02
C PRO A 848 -20.26 -3.41 -15.73
N LEU A 849 -20.68 -3.21 -14.47
CA LEU A 849 -22.08 -2.96 -14.16
C LEU A 849 -22.61 -1.66 -14.77
N PHE A 850 -21.76 -0.64 -14.97
CA PHE A 850 -22.13 0.55 -15.73
C PHE A 850 -22.32 0.25 -17.23
N ASP A 851 -21.52 -0.66 -17.80
CA ASP A 851 -21.66 -1.07 -19.21
C ASP A 851 -22.97 -1.84 -19.43
N ARG A 852 -23.38 -2.67 -18.46
CA ARG A 852 -24.70 -3.33 -18.42
C ARG A 852 -25.84 -2.30 -18.39
N PHE A 853 -25.71 -1.20 -17.65
CA PHE A 853 -26.71 -0.14 -17.61
C PHE A 853 -26.84 0.58 -18.95
N VAL A 854 -25.72 0.92 -19.60
CA VAL A 854 -25.72 1.53 -20.94
C VAL A 854 -26.38 0.61 -21.97
N LYS A 855 -26.05 -0.69 -21.98
CA LYS A 855 -26.68 -1.67 -22.87
C LYS A 855 -28.20 -1.81 -22.65
N ALA A 856 -28.68 -1.60 -21.43
CA ALA A 856 -30.12 -1.58 -21.13
C ALA A 856 -30.83 -0.35 -21.72
N MET A 857 -30.13 0.78 -21.90
CA MET A 857 -30.65 1.98 -22.58
C MET A 857 -30.61 1.87 -24.11
N GLU A 858 -29.74 1.02 -24.68
CA GLU A 858 -29.65 0.78 -26.13
C GLU A 858 -30.70 -0.23 -26.65
N SER A 859 -31.41 -0.93 -25.75
CA SER A 859 -32.42 -1.92 -26.13
C SER A 859 -33.75 -1.23 -26.52
N PRO A 860 -34.46 -1.69 -27.58
CA PRO A 860 -35.77 -1.14 -27.92
C PRO A 860 -36.76 -1.23 -26.75
N ARG A 861 -37.53 -0.15 -26.55
CA ARG A 861 -38.59 -0.04 -25.52
C ARG A 861 -39.91 -0.63 -25.99
#